data_AF-A0A0P7UEV9-F1
#
_entry.id   AF-A0A0P7UEV9-F1
#
_cell.length_a   1.000
_cell.length_b   1.000
_cell.length_c   1.000
_cell.angle_alpha   90.00
_cell.angle_beta   90.00
_cell.angle_gamma   90.00
#
_symmetry.space_group_name_H-M   'P 1'
#
loop_
_entity.id
_entity.type
_entity.pdbx_description
1 polymer ?
#
loop_
_entity_poly.entity_id
_entity_poly.type
_entity_poly.pdbx_seq_one_letter_code
_entity_poly.pdbx_strand_id
1 'polypeptide(L)'
;MTSGPSWYPDLLFTFLFDSLFLVFLQTFTAWCNSHLRKAGTQIENIEEDFRDGLKLMLLLEVISGERLPKPERGKMRVHKINNVNKALDFIASKGVKLVSIGAEEIVDGNVKMTLGMIWTIILRFAIQDISVEETSAKEGLLLWCQRKTAPYKNVNVQNFHISWKDGLAFNALIHRHRPELIDYEKLRKDDPVTNLNNAFEVAEKYLDIPKMLDAEEAPVCQIFVVDCANAGNVSVGDLVEGNMRDWCVSSFLSLHSFAQSPSYQPEPLDCQYILCHRGGVEWADSTRAPCNPVCLRYVCNCGFPADIVNTARPDEKAIMTYVSSFYHAFSGAQKQTSLSYCKRPLGWAAASSLPTSLSTSMWWGEVGPLFGGGSLASLLSVSRSLSHALSLPLAAADIVGTLRPDEKAIMTYVSCFYHAFSGAQKAETAANRICKVLAVNQENEHLMEDYEKLASDLLEWIRRTIPWLENRAPEKTMAEMQQKLEDFRDYRRVHKPPKVQEKCQLEINFNTLQTKLRLSNRPAFMPSEGRMVSDINSAWHNLEGAEKGYEEWLLNEIRRLERLDHLAEKFRQKATIHESWTAGKESMLTQKDYETASLSEVKALLKKHEAFESDLAAHQDRVEQIAAIAQELNELDYYDALSVNARCQKICEQWDLLGSLTQSRRESLERTEKQLESIDGLYLEYAKRAAPFNNWMEGAMEDLQDMFIVHNIEEIQGLITAHEQFKSTLPEANKERESIQAIQAEVQKIARYNGIKLSGNNPYTSITPESIDSKWDKVQQLVPQRDKALQEELGRQQSNDHLRRQFANQANVIGPWIQNKMEEIGRISIEMNGTLEDQLTHLRQYEQSIIEYKPKIDQLEGDYQLIQEALIFDNKYTAYTMEHLRVGWEQLLTTIARTINEIENQILTRDAKGISQEQLHEYRASFNHFDKDHSGVLAAEEFKACLISLGYDVENDKQKRTGMMDSDDFRALLISTGNSLGDAEFARIMGIVDPNNSGAVTFQAFIDFMSRETTDTDTADQVIASFKILAGDKNYITAEELRRELPPDQAEYCIARMAPYSGPDAVPGALDYMSFSTALYGESDL
;
A
#
# COMPACT_ATOMS: atom_id res chain seq x y z
N MET A 1 -116.85 -23.83 -120.53
CA MET A 1 -116.66 -25.31 -120.56
C MET A 1 -115.17 -25.59 -120.66
N THR A 2 -114.73 -26.70 -120.05
CA THR A 2 -113.46 -27.45 -120.26
C THR A 2 -112.50 -26.99 -121.38
N SER A 3 -111.26 -26.62 -121.01
CA SER A 3 -110.04 -27.42 -121.25
C SER A 3 -108.76 -26.65 -120.84
N GLY A 4 -107.71 -27.38 -120.47
CA GLY A 4 -106.32 -26.91 -120.38
C GLY A 4 -105.40 -27.86 -121.18
N PRO A 5 -104.06 -27.83 -121.05
CA PRO A 5 -103.23 -27.08 -120.09
C PRO A 5 -102.11 -26.22 -120.73
N SER A 6 -101.45 -25.33 -119.97
CA SER A 6 -100.06 -24.91 -120.24
C SER A 6 -99.40 -24.04 -119.14
N TRP A 7 -98.12 -24.36 -118.90
CA TRP A 7 -96.95 -23.52 -118.53
C TRP A 7 -97.12 -21.98 -118.38
N TYR A 8 -96.59 -21.42 -117.27
CA TYR A 8 -95.54 -20.35 -117.24
C TYR A 8 -95.31 -19.78 -115.83
N PRO A 9 -94.11 -19.99 -115.23
CA PRO A 9 -93.60 -19.06 -114.20
C PRO A 9 -92.11 -18.65 -114.35
N ASP A 10 -91.34 -19.19 -115.30
CA ASP A 10 -89.86 -19.09 -115.31
C ASP A 10 -89.26 -17.80 -115.94
N LEU A 11 -90.04 -16.95 -116.62
CA LEU A 11 -89.49 -15.75 -117.29
C LEU A 11 -89.25 -14.53 -116.39
N LEU A 12 -89.87 -14.46 -115.20
CA LEU A 12 -89.70 -13.31 -114.30
C LEU A 12 -88.46 -13.41 -113.42
N PHE A 13 -87.89 -14.60 -113.24
CA PHE A 13 -86.71 -14.83 -112.40
C PHE A 13 -85.39 -14.64 -113.16
N THR A 14 -85.40 -14.81 -114.49
CA THR A 14 -84.25 -14.62 -115.38
C THR A 14 -83.93 -13.13 -115.60
N PHE A 15 -84.93 -12.31 -115.94
CA PHE A 15 -84.74 -10.88 -116.22
C PHE A 15 -84.09 -10.07 -115.08
N LEU A 16 -84.37 -10.43 -113.82
CA LEU A 16 -83.74 -9.82 -112.65
C LEU A 16 -82.32 -10.34 -112.36
N PHE A 17 -81.96 -11.51 -112.88
CA PHE A 17 -80.64 -12.11 -112.68
C PHE A 17 -79.61 -11.50 -113.64
N ASP A 18 -79.97 -11.35 -114.92
CA ASP A 18 -79.09 -10.79 -115.96
C ASP A 18 -78.79 -9.31 -115.72
N SER A 19 -79.79 -8.54 -115.25
CA SER A 19 -79.63 -7.11 -114.91
C SER A 19 -78.58 -6.86 -113.82
N LEU A 20 -78.53 -7.72 -112.79
CA LEU A 20 -77.55 -7.61 -111.71
C LEU A 20 -76.15 -8.06 -112.16
N PHE A 21 -76.09 -9.01 -113.10
CA PHE A 21 -74.85 -9.61 -113.60
C PHE A 21 -73.97 -8.61 -114.37
N LEU A 22 -74.58 -7.70 -115.15
CA LEU A 22 -73.87 -6.66 -115.91
C LEU A 22 -73.12 -5.66 -115.02
N VAL A 23 -73.72 -5.23 -113.90
CA VAL A 23 -73.12 -4.26 -112.96
C VAL A 23 -71.85 -4.84 -112.30
N PHE A 24 -71.82 -6.15 -112.02
CA PHE A 24 -70.61 -6.84 -111.56
C PHE A 24 -69.49 -6.81 -112.61
N LEU A 25 -69.83 -6.97 -113.88
CA LEU A 25 -68.87 -7.00 -114.98
C LEU A 25 -68.10 -5.67 -115.07
N GLN A 26 -68.81 -4.54 -115.09
CA GLN A 26 -68.21 -3.21 -115.18
C GLN A 26 -67.36 -2.85 -113.96
N THR A 27 -67.95 -2.96 -112.76
CA THR A 27 -67.32 -2.51 -111.50
C THR A 27 -66.02 -3.24 -111.21
N PHE A 28 -65.99 -4.56 -111.42
CA PHE A 28 -64.78 -5.36 -111.23
C PHE A 28 -63.75 -5.16 -112.35
N THR A 29 -64.20 -4.88 -113.59
CA THR A 29 -63.29 -4.49 -114.69
C THR A 29 -62.59 -3.16 -114.39
N ALA A 30 -63.33 -2.15 -113.95
CA ALA A 30 -62.80 -0.84 -113.56
C ALA A 30 -61.84 -0.93 -112.36
N TRP A 31 -62.19 -1.72 -111.32
CA TRP A 31 -61.31 -1.95 -110.18
C TRP A 31 -59.99 -2.63 -110.59
N CYS A 32 -60.06 -3.71 -111.38
CA CYS A 32 -58.87 -4.37 -111.91
C CYS A 32 -58.00 -3.41 -112.72
N ASN A 33 -58.59 -2.57 -113.58
CA ASN A 33 -57.89 -1.57 -114.36
C ASN A 33 -57.24 -0.46 -113.51
N SER A 34 -57.82 -0.09 -112.37
CA SER A 34 -57.22 0.88 -111.43
C SER A 34 -55.86 0.42 -110.88
N HIS A 35 -55.67 -0.90 -110.74
CA HIS A 35 -54.41 -1.50 -110.33
C HIS A 35 -53.51 -1.83 -111.54
N LEU A 36 -54.06 -2.46 -112.58
CA LEU A 36 -53.29 -2.85 -113.77
C LEU A 36 -52.68 -1.65 -114.53
N ARG A 37 -53.31 -0.46 -114.49
CA ARG A 37 -52.75 0.80 -115.02
C ARG A 37 -51.37 1.10 -114.41
N LYS A 38 -51.15 0.76 -113.13
CA LYS A 38 -49.87 0.97 -112.42
C LYS A 38 -48.75 0.01 -112.90
N ALA A 39 -49.12 -1.05 -113.62
CA ALA A 39 -48.22 -1.96 -114.33
C ALA A 39 -48.25 -1.77 -115.86
N GLY A 40 -48.92 -0.73 -116.37
CA GLY A 40 -48.95 -0.39 -117.80
C GLY A 40 -49.82 -1.32 -118.67
N THR A 41 -50.86 -1.95 -118.11
CA THR A 41 -51.80 -2.78 -118.87
C THR A 41 -53.26 -2.58 -118.45
N GLN A 42 -54.20 -3.12 -119.20
CA GLN A 42 -55.63 -3.07 -118.92
C GLN A 42 -56.36 -4.33 -119.41
N ILE A 43 -57.60 -4.51 -118.95
CA ILE A 43 -58.57 -5.47 -119.45
C ILE A 43 -59.75 -4.74 -120.10
N GLU A 44 -60.26 -5.32 -121.19
CA GLU A 44 -61.40 -4.83 -121.98
C GLU A 44 -62.60 -5.77 -121.82
N ASN A 45 -62.35 -7.10 -121.79
CA ASN A 45 -63.37 -8.09 -121.46
C ASN A 45 -62.86 -9.05 -120.38
N ILE A 46 -63.38 -8.86 -119.15
CA ILE A 46 -63.03 -9.67 -117.97
C ILE A 46 -63.29 -11.18 -118.15
N GLU A 47 -64.20 -11.56 -119.05
CA GLU A 47 -64.52 -12.95 -119.39
C GLU A 47 -63.43 -13.63 -120.20
N GLU A 48 -62.69 -12.87 -121.02
CA GLU A 48 -61.64 -13.38 -121.92
C GLU A 48 -60.22 -13.08 -121.41
N ASP A 49 -60.00 -11.90 -120.86
CA ASP A 49 -58.68 -11.37 -120.50
C ASP A 49 -57.99 -12.09 -119.33
N PHE A 50 -58.76 -12.70 -118.42
CA PHE A 50 -58.19 -13.50 -117.33
C PHE A 50 -58.01 -14.98 -117.68
N ARG A 51 -58.50 -15.44 -118.84
CA ARG A 51 -58.47 -16.86 -119.25
C ARG A 51 -57.07 -17.42 -119.49
N ASP A 52 -56.03 -16.59 -119.61
CA ASP A 52 -54.64 -17.03 -119.76
C ASP A 52 -53.81 -17.00 -118.45
N GLY A 53 -54.40 -16.48 -117.37
CA GLY A 53 -53.78 -16.27 -116.07
C GLY A 53 -52.73 -15.15 -116.01
N LEU A 54 -52.28 -14.58 -117.13
CA LEU A 54 -51.17 -13.61 -117.16
C LEU A 54 -51.56 -12.29 -116.50
N LYS A 55 -52.71 -11.71 -116.92
CA LYS A 55 -53.22 -10.46 -116.35
C LYS A 55 -53.66 -10.64 -114.89
N LEU A 56 -54.13 -11.84 -114.52
CA LEU A 56 -54.50 -12.19 -113.15
C LEU A 56 -53.29 -12.27 -112.22
N MET A 57 -52.21 -12.96 -112.63
CA MET A 57 -50.98 -13.02 -111.85
C MET A 57 -50.35 -11.63 -111.66
N LEU A 58 -50.37 -10.78 -112.70
CA LEU A 58 -49.87 -9.41 -112.62
C LEU A 58 -50.70 -8.53 -111.67
N LEU A 59 -52.04 -8.67 -111.69
CA LEU A 59 -52.92 -8.00 -110.73
C LEU A 59 -52.55 -8.38 -109.28
N LEU A 60 -52.28 -9.67 -109.01
CA LEU A 60 -51.87 -10.16 -107.70
C LEU A 60 -50.51 -9.61 -107.25
N GLU A 61 -49.52 -9.47 -108.15
CA GLU A 61 -48.26 -8.81 -107.81
C GLU A 61 -48.49 -7.33 -107.43
N VAL A 62 -49.31 -6.60 -108.18
CA VAL A 62 -49.54 -5.16 -107.95
C VAL A 62 -50.27 -4.88 -106.64
N ILE A 63 -51.28 -5.68 -106.26
CA ILE A 63 -52.05 -5.44 -105.03
C ILE A 63 -51.34 -5.94 -103.76
N SER A 64 -50.39 -6.88 -103.88
CA SER A 64 -49.65 -7.44 -102.74
C SER A 64 -48.27 -6.81 -102.52
N GLY A 65 -47.65 -6.28 -103.59
CA GLY A 65 -46.25 -5.86 -103.59
C GLY A 65 -45.25 -7.03 -103.64
N GLU A 66 -45.72 -8.28 -103.69
CA GLU A 66 -44.89 -9.48 -103.78
C GLU A 66 -44.74 -9.97 -105.23
N ARG A 67 -43.70 -10.77 -105.50
CA ARG A 67 -43.51 -11.39 -106.82
C ARG A 67 -44.04 -12.82 -106.85
N LEU A 68 -44.82 -13.14 -107.87
CA LEU A 68 -45.35 -14.47 -108.11
C LEU A 68 -44.36 -15.34 -108.92
N PRO A 69 -44.53 -16.67 -108.95
CA PRO A 69 -43.72 -17.55 -109.80
C PRO A 69 -43.83 -17.16 -111.28
N LYS A 70 -42.77 -17.37 -112.08
CA LYS A 70 -42.77 -16.95 -113.49
C LYS A 70 -43.92 -17.61 -114.29
N PRO A 71 -44.69 -16.83 -115.07
CA PRO A 71 -45.78 -17.37 -115.88
C PRO A 71 -45.29 -18.07 -117.15
N GLU A 72 -46.07 -19.05 -117.61
CA GLU A 72 -45.86 -19.77 -118.86
C GLU A 72 -46.53 -19.03 -120.02
N ARG A 73 -45.77 -18.72 -121.08
CA ARG A 73 -46.24 -17.94 -122.25
C ARG A 73 -46.79 -18.78 -123.40
N GLY A 74 -47.08 -20.06 -123.17
CA GLY A 74 -47.54 -21.00 -124.20
C GLY A 74 -49.04 -20.89 -124.49
N LYS A 75 -49.45 -21.02 -125.76
CA LYS A 75 -50.86 -20.82 -126.17
C LYS A 75 -51.83 -21.96 -125.82
N MET A 76 -51.34 -23.16 -125.47
CA MET A 76 -52.18 -24.32 -125.13
C MET A 76 -52.91 -24.15 -123.79
N ARG A 77 -54.12 -24.72 -123.66
CA ARG A 77 -54.98 -24.68 -122.45
C ARG A 77 -54.23 -25.06 -121.15
N VAL A 78 -53.31 -26.03 -121.20
CA VAL A 78 -52.52 -26.46 -120.03
C VAL A 78 -51.66 -25.35 -119.43
N HIS A 79 -50.99 -24.52 -120.24
CA HIS A 79 -50.19 -23.41 -119.72
C HIS A 79 -51.06 -22.32 -119.06
N LYS A 80 -52.25 -22.08 -119.63
CA LYS A 80 -53.25 -21.17 -119.07
C LYS A 80 -53.72 -21.65 -117.70
N ILE A 81 -54.02 -22.95 -117.57
CA ILE A 81 -54.38 -23.60 -116.30
C ILE A 81 -53.22 -23.51 -115.30
N ASN A 82 -51.97 -23.74 -115.71
CA ASN A 82 -50.80 -23.60 -114.84
C ASN A 82 -50.64 -22.16 -114.32
N ASN A 83 -50.91 -21.13 -115.14
CA ASN A 83 -50.87 -19.73 -114.71
C ASN A 83 -52.01 -19.39 -113.73
N VAL A 84 -53.23 -19.84 -114.01
CA VAL A 84 -54.36 -19.62 -113.10
C VAL A 84 -54.18 -20.39 -111.79
N ASN A 85 -53.65 -21.62 -111.81
CA ASN A 85 -53.30 -22.36 -110.59
C ASN A 85 -52.31 -21.57 -109.72
N LYS A 86 -51.19 -21.07 -110.29
CA LYS A 86 -50.23 -20.21 -109.55
C LYS A 86 -50.88 -18.97 -108.93
N ALA A 87 -51.89 -18.39 -109.58
CA ALA A 87 -52.67 -17.29 -109.05
C ALA A 87 -53.60 -17.72 -107.90
N LEU A 88 -54.35 -18.82 -108.06
CA LEU A 88 -55.25 -19.37 -107.04
C LEU A 88 -54.49 -19.87 -105.80
N ASP A 89 -53.33 -20.51 -105.99
CA ASP A 89 -52.42 -20.94 -104.91
C ASP A 89 -51.93 -19.73 -104.09
N PHE A 90 -51.56 -18.64 -104.77
CA PHE A 90 -51.18 -17.39 -104.11
C PHE A 90 -52.36 -16.79 -103.32
N ILE A 91 -53.55 -16.72 -103.93
CA ILE A 91 -54.77 -16.24 -103.26
C ILE A 91 -55.09 -17.07 -102.01
N ALA A 92 -55.02 -18.40 -102.09
CA ALA A 92 -55.20 -19.31 -100.96
C ALA A 92 -54.15 -19.07 -99.86
N SER A 93 -52.88 -18.87 -100.24
CA SER A 93 -51.78 -18.60 -99.29
C SER A 93 -51.98 -17.31 -98.47
N LYS A 94 -52.73 -16.34 -98.98
CA LYS A 94 -53.09 -15.09 -98.27
C LYS A 94 -54.35 -15.21 -97.42
N GLY A 95 -54.86 -16.43 -97.22
CA GLY A 95 -55.96 -16.74 -96.29
C GLY A 95 -57.36 -16.77 -96.91
N VAL A 96 -57.47 -16.77 -98.24
CA VAL A 96 -58.77 -16.77 -98.94
C VAL A 96 -59.30 -18.19 -99.10
N LYS A 97 -60.52 -18.45 -98.62
CA LYS A 97 -61.22 -19.73 -98.83
C LYS A 97 -61.87 -19.77 -100.20
N LEU A 98 -61.16 -20.33 -101.18
CA LEU A 98 -61.65 -20.60 -102.54
C LEU A 98 -62.63 -21.79 -102.54
N VAL A 99 -63.89 -21.55 -102.21
CA VAL A 99 -64.95 -22.56 -102.28
C VAL A 99 -65.56 -22.59 -103.68
N SER A 100 -65.56 -23.76 -104.32
CA SER A 100 -66.15 -24.03 -105.64
C SER A 100 -65.56 -23.25 -106.83
N ILE A 101 -64.34 -22.69 -106.70
CA ILE A 101 -63.62 -22.02 -107.80
C ILE A 101 -62.37 -22.85 -108.13
N GLY A 102 -62.23 -23.28 -109.38
CA GLY A 102 -61.05 -24.00 -109.88
C GLY A 102 -60.50 -23.38 -111.17
N ALA A 103 -59.23 -23.65 -111.51
CA ALA A 103 -58.58 -23.03 -112.66
C ALA A 103 -59.21 -23.39 -114.03
N GLU A 104 -59.76 -24.60 -114.16
CA GLU A 104 -60.51 -25.03 -115.35
C GLU A 104 -61.64 -24.03 -115.70
N GLU A 105 -62.43 -23.63 -114.70
CA GLU A 105 -63.56 -22.70 -114.82
C GLU A 105 -63.14 -21.33 -115.37
N ILE A 106 -62.04 -20.78 -114.85
CA ILE A 106 -61.51 -19.48 -115.27
C ILE A 106 -60.95 -19.54 -116.70
N VAL A 107 -60.25 -20.62 -117.05
CA VAL A 107 -59.64 -20.80 -118.38
C VAL A 107 -60.69 -21.08 -119.46
N ASP A 108 -61.77 -21.76 -119.12
CA ASP A 108 -62.88 -22.02 -120.03
C ASP A 108 -63.87 -20.85 -120.16
N GLY A 109 -63.77 -19.84 -119.29
CA GLY A 109 -64.54 -18.60 -119.38
C GLY A 109 -65.86 -18.63 -118.59
N ASN A 110 -65.93 -19.37 -117.49
CA ASN A 110 -67.07 -19.32 -116.58
C ASN A 110 -67.10 -17.98 -115.84
N VAL A 111 -67.77 -17.00 -116.45
CA VAL A 111 -67.93 -15.62 -115.99
C VAL A 111 -68.35 -15.53 -114.53
N LYS A 112 -69.28 -16.39 -114.08
CA LYS A 112 -69.77 -16.41 -112.69
C LYS A 112 -68.68 -16.81 -111.69
N MET A 113 -67.81 -17.75 -112.06
CA MET A 113 -66.64 -18.12 -111.24
C MET A 113 -65.54 -17.06 -111.30
N THR A 114 -65.33 -16.44 -112.47
CA THR A 114 -64.36 -15.34 -112.65
C THR A 114 -64.75 -14.12 -111.80
N LEU A 115 -66.00 -13.66 -111.85
CA LEU A 115 -66.50 -12.60 -110.98
C LEU A 115 -66.47 -13.01 -109.50
N GLY A 116 -66.76 -14.28 -109.18
CA GLY A 116 -66.61 -14.83 -107.83
C GLY A 116 -65.18 -14.75 -107.29
N MET A 117 -64.18 -15.04 -108.13
CA MET A 117 -62.75 -14.94 -107.82
C MET A 117 -62.30 -13.48 -107.66
N ILE A 118 -62.67 -12.58 -108.57
CA ILE A 118 -62.31 -11.17 -108.44
C ILE A 118 -62.94 -10.55 -107.18
N TRP A 119 -64.17 -10.93 -106.83
CA TRP A 119 -64.77 -10.52 -105.55
C TRP A 119 -63.97 -10.97 -104.33
N THR A 120 -63.47 -12.21 -104.28
CA THR A 120 -62.70 -12.68 -103.10
C THR A 120 -61.31 -12.02 -103.02
N ILE A 121 -60.72 -11.65 -104.16
CA ILE A 121 -59.50 -10.82 -104.21
C ILE A 121 -59.79 -9.40 -103.67
N ILE A 122 -60.82 -8.72 -104.17
CA ILE A 122 -61.24 -7.40 -103.68
C ILE A 122 -61.50 -7.45 -102.17
N LEU A 123 -62.31 -8.41 -101.73
CA LEU A 123 -62.64 -8.58 -100.32
C LEU A 123 -61.38 -8.76 -99.47
N ARG A 124 -60.42 -9.60 -99.89
CA ARG A 124 -59.19 -9.84 -99.13
C ARG A 124 -58.25 -8.64 -99.11
N PHE A 125 -57.93 -8.06 -100.25
CA PHE A 125 -56.82 -7.10 -100.38
C PHE A 125 -57.24 -5.63 -100.27
N ALA A 126 -58.51 -5.29 -100.58
CA ALA A 126 -59.03 -3.93 -100.46
C ALA A 126 -59.90 -3.71 -99.20
N ILE A 127 -60.59 -4.74 -98.70
CA ILE A 127 -61.53 -4.59 -97.58
C ILE A 127 -61.01 -5.23 -96.29
N GLN A 128 -60.54 -6.48 -96.31
CA GLN A 128 -60.37 -7.28 -95.08
C GLN A 128 -59.31 -6.76 -94.10
N ASP A 129 -58.32 -5.99 -94.55
CA ASP A 129 -57.31 -5.36 -93.67
C ASP A 129 -57.78 -4.02 -93.06
N ILE A 130 -59.03 -3.61 -93.30
CA ILE A 130 -59.66 -2.44 -92.66
C ILE A 130 -60.18 -2.84 -91.28
N SER A 131 -59.41 -2.57 -90.23
CA SER A 131 -59.89 -2.66 -88.84
C SER A 131 -60.15 -1.27 -88.25
N VAL A 132 -61.34 -1.10 -87.65
CA VAL A 132 -61.75 0.09 -86.90
C VAL A 132 -62.45 -0.41 -85.65
N GLU A 133 -61.87 -0.14 -84.48
CA GLU A 133 -62.42 -0.54 -83.16
C GLU A 133 -62.78 -2.03 -83.06
N GLU A 134 -61.87 -2.89 -83.52
CA GLU A 134 -61.95 -4.37 -83.43
C GLU A 134 -63.15 -5.04 -84.13
N THR A 135 -63.98 -4.26 -84.84
CA THR A 135 -65.10 -4.76 -85.65
C THR A 135 -64.64 -5.52 -86.91
N SER A 136 -65.51 -6.35 -87.49
CA SER A 136 -65.17 -7.04 -88.75
C SER A 136 -65.04 -6.06 -89.91
N ALA A 137 -64.23 -6.37 -90.91
CA ALA A 137 -63.82 -5.38 -91.92
C ALA A 137 -64.97 -4.67 -92.68
N LYS A 138 -66.09 -5.37 -92.91
CA LYS A 138 -67.30 -4.76 -93.50
C LYS A 138 -67.95 -3.76 -92.54
N GLU A 139 -68.02 -4.10 -91.26
CA GLU A 139 -68.56 -3.26 -90.20
C GLU A 139 -67.64 -2.08 -89.90
N GLY A 140 -66.32 -2.30 -89.89
CA GLY A 140 -65.31 -1.25 -89.70
C GLY A 140 -65.32 -0.21 -90.83
N LEU A 141 -65.46 -0.65 -92.09
CA LEU A 141 -65.65 0.26 -93.21
C LEU A 141 -67.00 1.01 -93.11
N LEU A 142 -68.07 0.35 -92.68
CA LEU A 142 -69.39 0.97 -92.49
C LEU A 142 -69.37 2.01 -91.35
N LEU A 143 -68.75 1.67 -90.21
CA LEU A 143 -68.56 2.53 -89.05
C LEU A 143 -67.65 3.74 -89.38
N TRP A 144 -66.61 3.53 -90.18
CA TRP A 144 -65.81 4.63 -90.73
C TRP A 144 -66.67 5.56 -91.59
N CYS A 145 -67.50 5.02 -92.50
CA CYS A 145 -68.42 5.82 -93.30
C CYS A 145 -69.35 6.64 -92.40
N GLN A 146 -70.07 5.97 -91.49
CA GLN A 146 -70.98 6.58 -90.53
C GLN A 146 -70.34 7.71 -89.72
N ARG A 147 -69.15 7.48 -89.14
CA ARG A 147 -68.44 8.51 -88.36
C ARG A 147 -67.96 9.70 -89.18
N LYS A 148 -67.63 9.48 -90.46
CA LYS A 148 -67.22 10.57 -91.37
C LYS A 148 -68.43 11.33 -91.92
N THR A 149 -69.56 10.67 -92.16
CA THR A 149 -70.80 11.31 -92.63
C THR A 149 -71.73 11.81 -91.51
N ALA A 150 -71.50 11.46 -90.24
CA ALA A 150 -72.34 11.86 -89.11
C ALA A 150 -72.66 13.37 -88.99
N PRO A 151 -71.78 14.32 -89.40
CA PRO A 151 -72.12 15.75 -89.38
C PRO A 151 -73.20 16.16 -90.41
N TYR A 152 -73.44 15.35 -91.46
CA TYR A 152 -74.26 15.72 -92.61
C TYR A 152 -75.70 15.20 -92.44
N LYS A 153 -76.60 16.07 -91.99
CA LYS A 153 -77.99 15.71 -91.62
C LYS A 153 -78.81 15.03 -92.74
N ASN A 154 -78.45 15.26 -93.99
CA ASN A 154 -79.12 14.69 -95.17
C ASN A 154 -78.60 13.28 -95.55
N VAL A 155 -77.55 12.77 -94.88
CA VAL A 155 -76.93 11.47 -95.15
C VAL A 155 -77.09 10.53 -93.96
N ASN A 156 -77.56 9.31 -94.22
CA ASN A 156 -77.71 8.25 -93.22
C ASN A 156 -77.22 6.90 -93.79
N VAL A 157 -75.95 6.59 -93.53
CA VAL A 157 -75.28 5.38 -94.05
C VAL A 157 -75.57 4.18 -93.15
N GLN A 158 -76.52 3.34 -93.55
CA GLN A 158 -76.94 2.13 -92.79
C GLN A 158 -76.54 0.83 -93.48
N ASN A 159 -76.27 0.86 -94.78
CA ASN A 159 -75.90 -0.29 -95.61
C ASN A 159 -75.10 0.18 -96.83
N PHE A 160 -74.50 -0.75 -97.56
CA PHE A 160 -73.80 -0.46 -98.82
C PHE A 160 -74.70 -0.63 -100.05
N HIS A 161 -76.02 -0.42 -99.96
CA HIS A 161 -76.91 -0.48 -101.13
C HIS A 161 -77.81 0.76 -101.26
N ILE A 162 -78.87 0.86 -100.45
CA ILE A 162 -79.88 1.92 -100.56
C ILE A 162 -79.36 3.25 -100.01
N SER A 163 -78.51 3.22 -98.97
CA SER A 163 -77.97 4.44 -98.34
C SER A 163 -77.03 5.29 -99.20
N TRP A 164 -76.67 4.83 -100.40
CA TRP A 164 -75.79 5.53 -101.35
C TRP A 164 -76.51 5.98 -102.61
N LYS A 165 -77.79 5.60 -102.77
CA LYS A 165 -78.56 5.79 -104.02
C LYS A 165 -78.88 7.27 -104.33
N ASP A 166 -78.86 8.15 -103.32
CA ASP A 166 -79.04 9.59 -103.53
C ASP A 166 -77.73 10.34 -103.83
N GLY A 167 -76.58 9.64 -103.89
CA GLY A 167 -75.26 10.22 -104.16
C GLY A 167 -74.66 11.10 -103.04
N LEU A 168 -75.48 11.58 -102.10
CA LEU A 168 -75.06 12.51 -101.04
C LEU A 168 -73.98 11.90 -100.13
N ALA A 169 -74.05 10.59 -99.87
CA ALA A 169 -73.08 9.87 -99.04
C ALA A 169 -71.65 9.91 -99.59
N PHE A 170 -71.46 9.79 -100.92
CA PHE A 170 -70.13 9.89 -101.54
C PHE A 170 -69.57 11.31 -101.44
N ASN A 171 -70.39 12.32 -101.77
CA ASN A 171 -70.02 13.73 -101.65
C ASN A 171 -69.62 14.11 -100.21
N ALA A 172 -70.35 13.61 -99.21
CA ALA A 172 -70.08 13.87 -97.80
C ALA A 172 -68.75 13.25 -97.33
N LEU A 173 -68.38 12.07 -97.82
CA LEU A 173 -67.08 11.45 -97.53
C LEU A 173 -65.90 12.25 -98.09
N ILE A 174 -66.03 12.76 -99.32
CA ILE A 174 -65.01 13.60 -99.95
C ILE A 174 -64.90 14.90 -99.15
N HIS A 175 -65.99 15.67 -98.99
CA HIS A 175 -66.01 16.94 -98.28
C HIS A 175 -65.51 16.81 -96.82
N ARG A 176 -65.68 15.66 -96.15
CA ARG A 176 -65.21 15.47 -94.76
C ARG A 176 -63.68 15.46 -94.62
N HIS A 177 -62.98 14.98 -95.65
CA HIS A 177 -61.51 14.86 -95.69
C HIS A 177 -60.86 15.95 -96.54
N ARG A 178 -61.60 16.46 -97.53
CA ARG A 178 -61.19 17.38 -98.58
C ARG A 178 -62.32 18.39 -98.85
N PRO A 179 -62.62 19.30 -97.89
CA PRO A 179 -63.72 20.26 -98.05
C PRO A 179 -63.50 21.21 -99.22
N GLU A 180 -62.27 21.39 -99.67
CA GLU A 180 -61.92 22.23 -100.82
C GLU A 180 -62.39 21.68 -102.18
N LEU A 181 -62.86 20.42 -102.24
CA LEU A 181 -63.17 19.73 -103.50
C LEU A 181 -64.67 19.61 -103.83
N ILE A 182 -65.58 19.89 -102.88
CA ILE A 182 -67.04 19.67 -103.03
C ILE A 182 -67.81 20.84 -102.43
N ASP A 183 -68.63 21.52 -103.24
CA ASP A 183 -69.61 22.49 -102.74
C ASP A 183 -70.88 21.75 -102.29
N TYR A 184 -70.91 21.36 -101.01
CA TYR A 184 -71.94 20.47 -100.49
C TYR A 184 -73.32 21.14 -100.33
N GLU A 185 -73.40 22.48 -100.27
CA GLU A 185 -74.68 23.19 -100.09
C GLU A 185 -75.54 23.22 -101.37
N LYS A 186 -74.94 22.99 -102.54
CA LYS A 186 -75.63 22.95 -103.84
C LYS A 186 -76.31 21.60 -104.12
N LEU A 187 -75.93 20.54 -103.41
CA LEU A 187 -76.38 19.17 -103.66
C LEU A 187 -77.77 18.93 -103.08
N ARG A 188 -78.65 18.28 -103.85
CA ARG A 188 -80.06 18.08 -103.50
C ARG A 188 -80.47 16.62 -103.62
N LYS A 189 -81.34 16.14 -102.71
CA LYS A 189 -81.73 14.71 -102.65
C LYS A 189 -82.64 14.28 -103.81
N ASP A 190 -83.32 15.24 -104.42
CA ASP A 190 -84.18 15.10 -105.60
C ASP A 190 -83.41 14.91 -106.92
N ASP A 191 -82.10 15.14 -106.95
CA ASP A 191 -81.22 14.88 -108.11
C ASP A 191 -80.09 13.89 -107.78
N PRO A 192 -80.38 12.57 -107.77
CA PRO A 192 -79.37 11.55 -107.49
C PRO A 192 -78.29 11.45 -108.57
N VAL A 193 -78.65 11.72 -109.84
CA VAL A 193 -77.76 11.57 -111.01
C VAL A 193 -76.63 12.59 -110.95
N THR A 194 -76.94 13.87 -110.76
CA THR A 194 -75.93 14.93 -110.64
C THR A 194 -75.07 14.72 -109.38
N ASN A 195 -75.66 14.30 -108.26
CA ASN A 195 -74.89 14.01 -107.03
C ASN A 195 -73.86 12.89 -107.25
N LEU A 196 -74.26 11.77 -107.88
CA LEU A 196 -73.37 10.64 -108.15
C LEU A 196 -72.24 11.05 -109.09
N ASN A 197 -72.58 11.66 -110.24
CA ASN A 197 -71.59 12.10 -111.22
C ASN A 197 -70.58 13.11 -110.65
N ASN A 198 -71.04 14.08 -109.86
CA ASN A 198 -70.15 15.06 -109.19
C ASN A 198 -69.13 14.37 -108.25
N ALA A 199 -69.58 13.42 -107.43
CA ALA A 199 -68.67 12.69 -106.54
C ALA A 199 -67.66 11.84 -107.33
N PHE A 200 -68.11 11.20 -108.41
CA PHE A 200 -67.27 10.30 -109.21
C PHE A 200 -66.22 11.09 -110.02
N GLU A 201 -66.56 12.27 -110.53
CA GLU A 201 -65.61 13.16 -111.23
C GLU A 201 -64.58 13.78 -110.29
N VAL A 202 -64.99 14.22 -109.11
CA VAL A 202 -64.05 14.77 -108.12
C VAL A 202 -63.11 13.69 -107.58
N ALA A 203 -63.60 12.46 -107.41
CA ALA A 203 -62.78 11.30 -107.02
C ALA A 203 -61.72 10.95 -108.09
N GLU A 204 -62.12 10.90 -109.37
CA GLU A 204 -61.19 10.60 -110.46
C GLU A 204 -60.16 11.71 -110.67
N LYS A 205 -60.60 12.98 -110.70
CA LYS A 205 -59.76 14.13 -111.05
C LYS A 205 -58.78 14.54 -109.95
N TYR A 206 -59.13 14.37 -108.67
CA TYR A 206 -58.35 14.91 -107.55
C TYR A 206 -57.91 13.87 -106.51
N LEU A 207 -58.45 12.65 -106.52
CA LEU A 207 -58.08 11.58 -105.57
C LEU A 207 -57.42 10.36 -106.24
N ASP A 208 -57.29 10.32 -107.57
CA ASP A 208 -56.82 9.16 -108.36
C ASP A 208 -57.68 7.89 -108.12
N ILE A 209 -58.98 8.07 -107.85
CA ILE A 209 -59.97 7.00 -107.69
C ILE A 209 -60.83 6.99 -108.97
N PRO A 210 -60.60 6.08 -109.93
CA PRO A 210 -61.26 6.12 -111.24
C PRO A 210 -62.76 5.80 -111.11
N LYS A 211 -63.58 6.31 -112.03
CA LYS A 211 -65.02 5.99 -112.07
C LYS A 211 -65.23 4.47 -112.22
N MET A 212 -65.88 3.83 -111.25
CA MET A 212 -66.24 2.40 -111.28
C MET A 212 -67.76 2.15 -111.35
N LEU A 213 -68.54 3.23 -111.39
CA LEU A 213 -69.99 3.26 -111.25
C LEU A 213 -70.56 4.34 -112.18
N ASP A 214 -71.63 4.02 -112.89
CA ASP A 214 -72.35 4.93 -113.80
C ASP A 214 -73.70 5.35 -113.20
N ALA A 215 -74.38 6.34 -113.82
CA ALA A 215 -75.59 6.97 -113.25
C ALA A 215 -76.65 7.40 -114.30
N GLU A 216 -76.70 6.77 -115.48
CA GLU A 216 -77.59 7.17 -116.59
C GLU A 216 -78.82 6.25 -116.77
N GLU A 217 -79.97 6.82 -117.15
CA GLU A 217 -81.24 6.08 -117.35
C GLU A 217 -81.30 5.31 -118.68
N ALA A 218 -81.97 4.15 -118.69
CA ALA A 218 -82.24 3.35 -119.90
C ALA A 218 -83.70 3.52 -120.39
N PRO A 219 -83.94 3.70 -121.72
CA PRO A 219 -85.27 4.01 -122.25
C PRO A 219 -86.25 2.83 -122.27
N VAL A 220 -87.52 3.10 -121.95
CA VAL A 220 -88.60 2.10 -121.88
C VAL A 220 -89.26 1.86 -123.25
N CYS A 221 -89.30 0.61 -123.71
CA CYS A 221 -90.09 0.21 -124.87
C CYS A 221 -91.59 0.13 -124.55
N GLN A 222 -92.34 1.21 -124.81
CA GLN A 222 -93.80 1.19 -124.87
C GLN A 222 -94.32 0.90 -126.28
N ILE A 223 -95.37 0.08 -126.37
CA ILE A 223 -96.15 -0.17 -127.59
C ILE A 223 -97.47 0.60 -127.47
N PHE A 224 -97.76 1.52 -128.41
CA PHE A 224 -99.09 2.14 -128.54
C PHE A 224 -100.09 1.09 -129.06
N VAL A 225 -101.24 0.79 -128.42
CA VAL A 225 -102.36 1.62 -127.90
C VAL A 225 -103.36 2.04 -129.00
N VAL A 226 -104.56 1.44 -128.92
CA VAL A 226 -105.89 2.01 -129.28
C VAL A 226 -106.95 1.24 -128.46
N ASP A 227 -108.05 1.78 -127.94
CA ASP A 227 -108.40 3.07 -127.31
C ASP A 227 -109.84 2.93 -126.72
N CYS A 228 -110.24 3.80 -125.76
CA CYS A 228 -111.63 4.24 -125.51
C CYS A 228 -111.70 5.20 -124.30
N ALA A 229 -112.40 6.34 -124.44
CA ALA A 229 -112.42 7.44 -123.46
C ALA A 229 -113.82 7.92 -123.01
N ASN A 230 -113.87 9.00 -122.22
CA ASN A 230 -115.02 9.66 -121.53
C ASN A 230 -115.46 8.99 -120.21
N ALA A 231 -115.90 9.66 -119.12
CA ALA A 231 -115.85 11.05 -118.59
C ALA A 231 -116.37 11.01 -117.11
N GLY A 232 -116.30 12.01 -116.22
CA GLY A 232 -115.69 13.36 -116.20
C GLY A 232 -116.34 14.28 -115.11
N ASN A 233 -115.75 15.46 -114.84
CA ASN A 233 -116.28 16.62 -114.06
C ASN A 233 -116.43 16.58 -112.49
N VAL A 234 -116.15 17.77 -111.88
CA VAL A 234 -116.74 18.38 -110.64
C VAL A 234 -116.25 17.98 -109.20
N SER A 235 -115.23 18.72 -108.73
CA SER A 235 -115.06 19.52 -107.48
C SER A 235 -115.63 19.19 -106.07
N VAL A 236 -114.74 19.36 -105.05
CA VAL A 236 -114.91 19.94 -103.67
C VAL A 236 -115.73 19.19 -102.59
N GLY A 237 -115.16 19.07 -101.37
CA GLY A 237 -115.90 19.04 -100.09
C GLY A 237 -115.31 18.20 -98.92
N ASP A 238 -115.12 18.84 -97.75
CA ASP A 238 -115.34 18.37 -96.35
C ASP A 238 -114.53 17.17 -95.77
N LEU A 239 -113.93 17.20 -94.55
CA LEU A 239 -114.42 17.32 -93.14
C LEU A 239 -115.14 16.01 -92.65
N VAL A 240 -114.96 15.46 -91.43
CA VAL A 240 -114.38 15.96 -90.16
C VAL A 240 -113.94 14.80 -89.20
N GLU A 241 -113.03 15.06 -88.24
CA GLU A 241 -112.68 14.34 -86.96
C GLU A 241 -112.47 12.79 -86.89
N GLY A 242 -111.67 12.24 -85.95
CA GLY A 242 -110.80 12.86 -84.93
C GLY A 242 -110.16 11.87 -83.91
N ASN A 243 -109.26 12.38 -83.06
CA ASN A 243 -108.64 11.79 -81.84
C ASN A 243 -107.83 10.46 -81.91
N MET A 244 -106.51 10.57 -81.73
CA MET A 244 -105.81 9.95 -80.57
C MET A 244 -104.43 10.63 -80.31
N ARG A 245 -103.82 10.36 -79.15
CA ARG A 245 -102.53 10.96 -78.74
C ARG A 245 -101.35 10.03 -79.04
N ASP A 246 -100.25 10.62 -79.54
CA ASP A 246 -98.93 10.69 -78.87
C ASP A 246 -97.85 10.99 -79.92
N TRP A 247 -96.94 11.94 -79.66
CA TRP A 247 -95.65 12.02 -80.35
C TRP A 247 -94.61 12.85 -79.55
N CYS A 248 -93.37 12.82 -80.02
CA CYS A 248 -92.17 13.29 -79.33
C CYS A 248 -91.49 14.46 -80.10
N VAL A 249 -90.24 14.80 -79.70
CA VAL A 249 -89.21 15.57 -80.45
C VAL A 249 -89.27 17.11 -80.42
N SER A 250 -88.15 17.72 -79.99
CA SER A 250 -87.50 18.91 -80.58
C SER A 250 -86.04 18.97 -80.04
N SER A 251 -84.92 19.09 -80.78
CA SER A 251 -84.52 19.93 -81.94
C SER A 251 -84.19 21.39 -81.58
N PHE A 252 -83.22 22.12 -82.17
CA PHE A 252 -81.96 21.84 -82.93
C PHE A 252 -81.26 23.20 -83.23
N LEU A 253 -79.91 23.27 -83.40
CA LEU A 253 -79.13 24.43 -83.93
C LEU A 253 -79.15 25.72 -83.07
N SER A 254 -78.34 26.78 -83.26
CA SER A 254 -77.30 27.17 -84.25
C SER A 254 -76.18 28.00 -83.54
N LEU A 255 -75.25 28.82 -84.08
CA LEU A 255 -74.93 29.38 -85.42
C LEU A 255 -73.38 29.66 -85.54
N HIS A 256 -72.94 30.76 -86.17
CA HIS A 256 -71.53 31.16 -86.38
C HIS A 256 -71.38 32.70 -86.61
N SER A 257 -70.18 33.29 -86.33
CA SER A 257 -69.45 34.29 -87.16
C SER A 257 -68.63 35.39 -86.41
N PHE A 258 -67.34 35.52 -86.78
CA PHE A 258 -66.43 36.70 -86.88
C PHE A 258 -66.13 37.73 -85.74
N ALA A 259 -64.87 37.64 -85.26
CA ALA A 259 -63.79 38.68 -85.39
C ALA A 259 -63.48 39.77 -84.32
N GLN A 260 -62.21 40.20 -84.38
CA GLN A 260 -61.50 41.34 -83.75
C GLN A 260 -60.86 41.19 -82.33
N SER A 261 -59.77 41.93 -82.15
CA SER A 261 -58.87 42.10 -80.99
C SER A 261 -58.67 43.63 -80.76
N PRO A 262 -57.94 44.17 -79.73
CA PRO A 262 -56.98 43.55 -78.81
C PRO A 262 -57.03 44.04 -77.33
N SER A 263 -56.00 43.67 -76.54
CA SER A 263 -55.43 44.36 -75.35
C SER A 263 -56.28 44.68 -74.10
N TYR A 264 -55.84 44.20 -72.91
CA TYR A 264 -55.30 45.06 -71.83
C TYR A 264 -54.70 44.23 -70.65
N GLN A 265 -53.86 44.87 -69.83
CA GLN A 265 -53.38 44.42 -68.50
C GLN A 265 -53.64 45.59 -67.52
N PRO A 266 -53.94 45.38 -66.22
CA PRO A 266 -52.87 45.16 -65.23
C PRO A 266 -53.27 44.36 -63.95
N GLU A 267 -52.34 44.28 -63.00
CA GLU A 267 -52.52 43.99 -61.55
C GLU A 267 -52.91 45.31 -60.79
N PRO A 268 -52.78 45.52 -59.45
CA PRO A 268 -52.41 44.66 -58.30
C PRO A 268 -53.19 44.93 -56.96
N LEU A 269 -52.65 44.47 -55.80
CA LEU A 269 -52.82 44.99 -54.41
C LEU A 269 -54.18 44.75 -53.69
N ASP A 270 -54.31 44.60 -52.35
CA ASP A 270 -53.37 44.37 -51.21
C ASP A 270 -54.17 43.91 -49.93
N CYS A 271 -53.49 43.76 -48.78
CA CYS A 271 -53.98 43.84 -47.38
C CYS A 271 -54.75 42.63 -46.75
N GLN A 272 -54.61 42.31 -45.44
CA GLN A 272 -53.61 42.71 -44.42
C GLN A 272 -53.56 41.75 -43.20
N TYR A 273 -52.53 41.90 -42.34
CA TYR A 273 -52.31 41.21 -41.06
C TYR A 273 -53.20 41.69 -39.89
N ILE A 274 -53.44 40.82 -38.90
CA ILE A 274 -53.40 41.17 -37.45
C ILE A 274 -52.63 40.06 -36.69
N LEU A 275 -52.00 40.40 -35.56
CA LEU A 275 -51.05 39.55 -34.80
C LEU A 275 -51.23 39.74 -33.26
N CYS A 276 -50.48 38.96 -32.47
CA CYS A 276 -50.26 39.07 -31.00
C CYS A 276 -51.41 38.61 -30.05
N HIS A 277 -51.17 38.18 -28.79
CA HIS A 277 -49.90 38.11 -28.02
C HIS A 277 -49.86 37.03 -26.89
N ARG A 278 -48.67 36.41 -26.71
CA ARG A 278 -47.96 35.97 -25.46
C ARG A 278 -48.66 35.31 -24.25
N GLY A 279 -48.03 34.21 -23.79
CA GLY A 279 -47.98 33.72 -22.38
C GLY A 279 -48.86 32.51 -22.06
N GLY A 280 -48.50 31.55 -21.19
CA GLY A 280 -47.22 31.29 -20.51
C GLY A 280 -47.38 30.58 -19.13
N VAL A 281 -46.47 29.66 -18.78
CA VAL A 281 -46.17 29.16 -17.39
C VAL A 281 -47.13 28.10 -16.75
N GLU A 282 -46.68 26.83 -16.81
CA GLU A 282 -46.54 25.82 -15.70
C GLU A 282 -47.67 24.91 -15.09
N TRP A 283 -47.35 23.60 -15.10
CA TRP A 283 -47.53 22.49 -14.10
C TRP A 283 -48.88 21.80 -13.70
N ALA A 284 -48.72 20.48 -13.43
CA ALA A 284 -49.39 19.59 -12.46
C ALA A 284 -50.77 18.88 -12.69
N ASP A 285 -50.68 17.54 -12.81
CA ASP A 285 -51.44 16.45 -12.13
C ASP A 285 -52.99 16.39 -11.97
N SER A 286 -53.56 15.34 -12.60
CA SER A 286 -54.51 14.35 -12.01
C SER A 286 -55.95 14.82 -11.60
N THR A 287 -56.97 13.96 -11.37
CA THR A 287 -57.17 12.50 -11.50
C THR A 287 -58.66 12.13 -11.74
N ARG A 288 -58.92 10.97 -12.39
CA ARG A 288 -60.10 10.06 -12.29
C ARG A 288 -61.57 10.56 -12.32
N ALA A 289 -62.27 10.19 -13.39
CA ALA A 289 -63.42 9.25 -13.50
C ALA A 289 -64.45 9.07 -12.34
N PRO A 290 -65.72 8.74 -12.67
CA PRO A 290 -66.16 7.33 -12.50
C PRO A 290 -67.02 6.76 -13.67
N CYS A 291 -67.57 5.55 -13.49
CA CYS A 291 -67.98 4.63 -14.57
C CYS A 291 -69.50 4.50 -14.84
N ASN A 292 -69.86 4.34 -16.13
CA ASN A 292 -70.53 3.20 -16.79
C ASN A 292 -71.24 2.12 -15.92
N PRO A 293 -72.32 1.47 -16.42
CA PRO A 293 -72.17 0.02 -16.73
C PRO A 293 -73.05 -0.60 -17.86
N VAL A 294 -72.60 -1.78 -18.36
CA VAL A 294 -73.40 -2.94 -18.86
C VAL A 294 -74.14 -2.77 -20.21
N CYS A 295 -74.09 -3.67 -21.22
CA CYS A 295 -73.44 -5.00 -21.45
C CYS A 295 -73.37 -5.28 -22.99
N LEU A 296 -73.00 -6.45 -23.57
CA LEU A 296 -72.67 -7.80 -23.08
C LEU A 296 -71.41 -8.36 -23.82
N ARG A 297 -71.19 -9.69 -23.93
CA ARG A 297 -69.83 -10.27 -24.04
C ARG A 297 -69.73 -11.74 -24.55
N TYR A 298 -68.98 -12.00 -25.62
CA TYR A 298 -68.30 -13.29 -25.98
C TYR A 298 -66.92 -12.96 -26.66
N VAL A 299 -65.69 -13.32 -26.24
CA VAL A 299 -65.04 -14.35 -25.36
C VAL A 299 -64.51 -15.56 -26.17
N CYS A 300 -63.26 -16.08 -26.04
CA CYS A 300 -62.09 -15.91 -25.11
C CYS A 300 -60.79 -15.62 -25.93
N ASN A 301 -59.67 -15.01 -25.47
CA ASN A 301 -58.83 -15.11 -24.24
C ASN A 301 -57.94 -16.39 -24.22
N CYS A 302 -56.68 -16.44 -23.74
CA CYS A 302 -55.83 -15.59 -22.88
C CYS A 302 -54.37 -15.53 -23.43
N GLY A 303 -53.34 -14.84 -22.89
CA GLY A 303 -53.21 -13.92 -21.74
C GLY A 303 -51.71 -13.64 -21.41
N PHE A 304 -51.40 -12.53 -20.71
CA PHE A 304 -50.04 -12.11 -20.29
C PHE A 304 -49.93 -12.00 -18.75
N PRO A 305 -48.71 -12.03 -18.20
CA PRO A 305 -48.38 -11.28 -16.98
C PRO A 305 -47.12 -10.41 -17.12
N ALA A 306 -47.10 -9.29 -16.39
CA ALA A 306 -45.91 -8.50 -16.05
C ALA A 306 -45.39 -8.95 -14.65
N ASP A 307 -44.38 -8.40 -13.98
CA ASP A 307 -43.50 -7.24 -14.20
C ASP A 307 -42.26 -7.42 -13.27
N ILE A 308 -41.17 -6.66 -13.45
CA ILE A 308 -40.26 -6.25 -12.33
C ILE A 308 -39.16 -5.26 -12.81
N VAL A 309 -38.84 -4.30 -11.93
CA VAL A 309 -37.86 -3.23 -12.14
C VAL A 309 -36.75 -3.32 -11.07
N ASN A 310 -35.58 -2.74 -11.36
CA ASN A 310 -34.36 -2.61 -10.54
C ASN A 310 -33.35 -3.77 -10.58
N THR A 311 -32.39 -3.71 -11.51
CA THR A 311 -30.97 -3.95 -11.23
C THR A 311 -30.10 -3.30 -12.32
N ALA A 312 -28.79 -3.18 -12.09
CA ALA A 312 -27.89 -2.40 -12.96
C ALA A 312 -27.23 -3.24 -14.07
N ARG A 313 -26.98 -2.60 -15.22
CA ARG A 313 -26.48 -3.12 -16.51
C ARG A 313 -27.53 -3.93 -17.32
N PRO A 314 -27.72 -3.64 -18.62
CA PRO A 314 -28.48 -4.52 -19.51
C PRO A 314 -27.62 -5.73 -19.95
N ASP A 315 -28.19 -6.93 -19.89
CA ASP A 315 -27.61 -8.16 -20.46
C ASP A 315 -28.00 -8.28 -21.95
N GLU A 316 -27.01 -8.60 -22.79
CA GLU A 316 -27.11 -8.78 -24.24
C GLU A 316 -28.20 -9.80 -24.66
N LYS A 317 -28.52 -10.77 -23.78
CA LYS A 317 -29.58 -11.77 -24.00
C LYS A 317 -30.99 -11.21 -24.10
N ALA A 318 -31.28 -10.05 -23.50
CA ALA A 318 -32.63 -9.47 -23.56
C ALA A 318 -32.98 -8.99 -24.99
N ILE A 319 -32.02 -8.36 -25.68
CA ILE A 319 -32.20 -7.80 -27.03
C ILE A 319 -32.25 -8.92 -28.08
N MET A 320 -31.40 -9.94 -27.93
CA MET A 320 -31.37 -11.12 -28.82
C MET A 320 -32.71 -11.86 -28.90
N THR A 321 -33.52 -11.83 -27.83
CA THR A 321 -34.82 -12.49 -27.78
C THR A 321 -35.85 -11.84 -28.72
N TYR A 322 -35.75 -10.53 -29.00
CA TYR A 322 -36.66 -9.84 -29.92
C TYR A 322 -36.25 -10.05 -31.39
N VAL A 323 -34.94 -10.01 -31.67
CA VAL A 323 -34.36 -10.15 -33.02
C VAL A 323 -34.45 -11.58 -33.56
N SER A 324 -34.45 -12.60 -32.71
CA SER A 324 -34.54 -14.01 -33.11
C SER A 324 -35.89 -14.41 -33.75
N SER A 325 -36.87 -13.51 -33.80
CA SER A 325 -38.25 -13.80 -34.25
C SER A 325 -38.42 -13.96 -35.78
N PHE A 326 -37.41 -13.64 -36.61
CA PHE A 326 -37.60 -13.51 -38.06
C PHE A 326 -36.65 -14.29 -39.00
N TYR A 327 -35.62 -15.00 -38.52
CA TYR A 327 -34.55 -15.48 -39.42
C TYR A 327 -34.41 -16.99 -39.69
N HIS A 328 -35.03 -17.90 -38.93
CA HIS A 328 -34.93 -19.34 -39.23
C HIS A 328 -36.27 -20.10 -39.19
N ALA A 329 -37.06 -19.89 -40.25
CA ALA A 329 -38.15 -20.79 -40.63
C ALA A 329 -37.66 -22.03 -41.43
N PHE A 330 -36.37 -22.39 -41.36
CA PHE A 330 -35.84 -23.62 -41.97
C PHE A 330 -34.70 -24.26 -41.17
N SER A 331 -34.79 -25.59 -41.04
CA SER A 331 -33.88 -26.55 -40.38
C SER A 331 -33.72 -26.43 -38.85
N GLY A 332 -34.10 -27.48 -38.11
CA GLY A 332 -33.96 -27.52 -36.65
C GLY A 332 -34.68 -28.67 -35.93
N ALA A 333 -34.41 -29.94 -36.28
CA ALA A 333 -35.00 -31.11 -35.58
C ALA A 333 -34.07 -32.34 -35.53
N GLN A 334 -33.16 -32.37 -34.55
CA GLN A 334 -32.75 -33.61 -33.87
C GLN A 334 -33.88 -34.02 -32.91
N LYS A 335 -34.09 -35.26 -32.41
CA LYS A 335 -33.35 -36.55 -32.26
C LYS A 335 -34.48 -37.64 -32.14
N GLN A 336 -34.33 -38.96 -31.97
CA GLN A 336 -33.24 -39.89 -31.57
C GLN A 336 -33.64 -41.35 -31.94
N THR A 337 -32.67 -42.27 -32.06
CA THR A 337 -32.83 -43.77 -32.00
C THR A 337 -33.71 -44.48 -33.06
N SER A 338 -33.40 -45.70 -33.55
CA SER A 338 -32.27 -46.63 -33.32
C SER A 338 -32.05 -47.63 -34.50
N LEU A 339 -30.97 -48.41 -34.41
CA LEU A 339 -30.74 -49.73 -35.06
C LEU A 339 -30.59 -49.84 -36.60
N SER A 340 -29.31 -49.72 -37.04
CA SER A 340 -28.57 -50.71 -37.86
C SER A 340 -29.23 -51.48 -39.01
N TYR A 341 -28.64 -51.40 -40.21
CA TYR A 341 -27.68 -52.43 -40.68
C TYR A 341 -26.83 -51.96 -41.88
N CYS A 342 -25.70 -52.64 -42.15
CA CYS A 342 -24.84 -52.37 -43.30
C CYS A 342 -25.15 -53.28 -44.50
N LYS A 343 -25.12 -52.73 -45.74
CA LYS A 343 -24.31 -53.26 -46.87
C LYS A 343 -24.32 -52.37 -48.13
N ARG A 344 -23.17 -52.32 -48.82
CA ARG A 344 -22.97 -51.94 -50.24
C ARG A 344 -23.20 -53.21 -51.13
N PRO A 345 -23.03 -53.23 -52.49
CA PRO A 345 -22.71 -52.15 -53.46
C PRO A 345 -23.56 -52.17 -54.79
N LEU A 346 -23.26 -51.22 -55.69
CA LEU A 346 -23.19 -51.29 -57.19
C LEU A 346 -24.13 -52.24 -58.00
N GLY A 347 -24.74 -51.71 -59.07
CA GLY A 347 -25.34 -52.51 -60.17
C GLY A 347 -25.85 -51.69 -61.36
N TRP A 348 -25.71 -52.20 -62.59
CA TRP A 348 -26.06 -51.52 -63.87
C TRP A 348 -27.50 -51.78 -64.36
N ALA A 349 -28.02 -50.81 -65.13
CA ALA A 349 -28.78 -50.88 -66.40
C ALA A 349 -29.94 -51.89 -66.65
N ALA A 350 -30.87 -51.44 -67.52
CA ALA A 350 -31.94 -52.21 -68.22
C ALA A 350 -33.07 -52.80 -67.32
N ALA A 351 -34.26 -53.14 -67.83
CA ALA A 351 -35.05 -52.61 -68.95
C ALA A 351 -36.54 -53.00 -68.79
N SER A 352 -37.41 -52.34 -69.57
CA SER A 352 -38.84 -52.61 -69.85
C SER A 352 -39.49 -53.96 -69.47
N SER A 353 -40.68 -53.90 -68.85
CA SER A 353 -41.88 -54.63 -69.35
C SER A 353 -43.22 -54.10 -68.81
N LEU A 354 -44.24 -54.15 -69.68
CA LEU A 354 -45.69 -53.92 -69.48
C LEU A 354 -46.38 -55.27 -69.08
N PRO A 355 -47.74 -55.47 -68.95
CA PRO A 355 -48.85 -54.70 -69.58
C PRO A 355 -50.26 -54.60 -68.91
N THR A 356 -51.10 -53.70 -69.48
CA THR A 356 -52.59 -53.77 -69.62
C THR A 356 -53.49 -53.67 -68.36
N SER A 357 -54.78 -53.24 -68.44
CA SER A 357 -55.71 -53.09 -69.59
C SER A 357 -56.76 -51.95 -69.46
N LEU A 358 -57.20 -51.42 -70.64
CA LEU A 358 -58.55 -50.94 -71.05
C LEU A 358 -59.27 -49.82 -70.25
N SER A 359 -60.04 -48.87 -70.83
CA SER A 359 -60.41 -48.50 -72.23
C SER A 359 -60.99 -47.05 -72.21
N THR A 360 -61.63 -46.38 -73.19
CA THR A 360 -62.22 -46.58 -74.56
C THR A 360 -62.35 -45.14 -75.16
N SER A 361 -62.67 -44.76 -76.41
CA SER A 361 -62.86 -45.32 -77.78
C SER A 361 -62.77 -44.11 -78.77
N MET A 362 -62.20 -44.16 -79.98
CA MET A 362 -62.67 -44.78 -81.25
C MET A 362 -63.95 -44.11 -81.84
N TRP A 363 -64.11 -43.78 -83.13
CA TRP A 363 -63.74 -44.44 -84.42
C TRP A 363 -63.44 -43.40 -85.55
N TRP A 364 -62.85 -43.66 -86.76
CA TRP A 364 -61.94 -44.67 -87.39
C TRP A 364 -61.43 -44.07 -88.74
N GLY A 365 -60.64 -44.79 -89.56
CA GLY A 365 -60.20 -44.31 -90.89
C GLY A 365 -59.75 -45.40 -91.89
N GLU A 366 -58.87 -45.04 -92.83
CA GLU A 366 -58.17 -45.85 -93.88
C GLU A 366 -58.80 -45.97 -95.29
N VAL A 367 -57.99 -46.48 -96.24
CA VAL A 367 -58.14 -46.37 -97.71
C VAL A 367 -57.69 -47.66 -98.41
N GLY A 368 -58.49 -48.20 -99.36
CA GLY A 368 -58.09 -49.35 -100.20
C GLY A 368 -59.12 -49.68 -101.30
N PRO A 369 -58.73 -50.18 -102.51
CA PRO A 369 -59.63 -50.23 -103.68
C PRO A 369 -60.03 -51.65 -104.16
N LEU A 370 -61.15 -51.78 -104.93
CA LEU A 370 -61.25 -52.40 -106.28
C LEU A 370 -62.69 -52.67 -106.80
N PHE A 371 -62.80 -52.79 -108.14
CA PHE A 371 -63.84 -53.44 -108.98
C PHE A 371 -65.32 -52.95 -109.08
N GLY A 372 -65.65 -52.34 -110.25
CA GLY A 372 -66.90 -52.55 -111.02
C GLY A 372 -68.16 -51.75 -110.63
N GLY A 373 -69.02 -51.26 -111.56
CA GLY A 373 -68.94 -51.20 -113.03
C GLY A 373 -70.26 -50.73 -113.68
N GLY A 374 -70.20 -50.08 -114.85
CA GLY A 374 -71.36 -49.47 -115.57
C GLY A 374 -71.49 -47.96 -115.27
N SER A 375 -71.50 -47.00 -116.22
CA SER A 375 -72.20 -46.87 -117.52
C SER A 375 -73.72 -46.70 -117.35
N LEU A 376 -74.38 -45.66 -117.88
CA LEU A 376 -74.25 -45.08 -119.22
C LEU A 376 -74.12 -43.54 -119.29
N ALA A 377 -73.58 -43.07 -120.42
CA ALA A 377 -73.65 -41.70 -120.93
C ALA A 377 -74.41 -41.67 -122.28
N SER A 378 -74.26 -40.57 -123.05
CA SER A 378 -74.93 -40.25 -124.35
C SER A 378 -76.28 -39.53 -124.20
N LEU A 379 -76.68 -38.56 -125.02
CA LEU A 379 -76.16 -38.02 -126.30
C LEU A 379 -76.03 -36.47 -126.16
N LEU A 380 -75.02 -35.75 -126.69
CA LEU A 380 -74.56 -35.58 -128.09
C LEU A 380 -75.68 -35.14 -129.06
N SER A 381 -75.94 -33.84 -129.20
CA SER A 381 -75.30 -32.93 -130.18
C SER A 381 -75.79 -33.07 -131.64
N VAL A 382 -76.08 -31.96 -132.32
CA VAL A 382 -75.88 -31.79 -133.78
C VAL A 382 -75.89 -30.29 -134.17
N SER A 383 -75.29 -29.97 -135.32
CA SER A 383 -75.09 -28.66 -136.00
C SER A 383 -76.17 -27.58 -135.79
N ARG A 384 -75.90 -26.27 -135.67
CA ARG A 384 -74.85 -25.36 -136.24
C ARG A 384 -74.92 -25.14 -137.76
N SER A 385 -75.57 -24.05 -138.21
CA SER A 385 -75.05 -23.05 -139.18
C SER A 385 -76.16 -22.31 -139.95
N LEU A 386 -76.20 -20.97 -139.86
CA LEU A 386 -76.31 -20.05 -141.01
C LEU A 386 -76.02 -18.61 -140.54
N SER A 387 -75.92 -17.66 -141.48
CA SER A 387 -74.97 -16.54 -141.37
C SER A 387 -75.58 -15.14 -141.53
N HIS A 388 -74.99 -14.16 -140.83
CA HIS A 388 -75.00 -12.71 -141.11
C HIS A 388 -76.36 -12.01 -141.27
N ALA A 389 -76.74 -11.17 -140.28
CA ALA A 389 -76.81 -9.71 -140.44
C ALA A 389 -77.60 -9.03 -139.30
N LEU A 390 -76.92 -8.29 -138.42
CA LEU A 390 -77.30 -6.96 -137.88
C LEU A 390 -76.38 -6.59 -136.71
N SER A 391 -75.87 -5.36 -136.71
CA SER A 391 -75.03 -4.80 -135.65
C SER A 391 -75.78 -3.70 -134.91
N LEU A 392 -76.08 -3.94 -133.63
CA LEU A 392 -76.58 -2.94 -132.67
C LEU A 392 -76.04 -3.33 -131.28
N PRO A 393 -75.42 -2.40 -130.52
CA PRO A 393 -74.87 -2.70 -129.20
C PRO A 393 -75.95 -2.72 -128.13
N LEU A 394 -75.83 -3.65 -127.17
CA LEU A 394 -76.56 -3.61 -125.90
C LEU A 394 -75.65 -2.96 -124.84
N ALA A 395 -76.18 -1.93 -124.16
CA ALA A 395 -75.44 -1.11 -123.21
C ALA A 395 -75.74 -1.47 -121.74
N ALA A 396 -75.06 -0.78 -120.81
CA ALA A 396 -74.99 -1.06 -119.38
C ALA A 396 -76.27 -0.69 -118.58
N ALA A 397 -76.24 -0.95 -117.25
CA ALA A 397 -77.37 -0.79 -116.33
C ALA A 397 -77.00 -0.01 -115.04
N ASP A 398 -78.01 0.55 -114.38
CA ASP A 398 -77.94 1.81 -113.61
C ASP A 398 -78.15 1.68 -112.08
N ILE A 399 -77.56 2.59 -111.29
CA ILE A 399 -77.79 2.75 -109.84
C ILE A 399 -79.16 3.37 -109.54
N VAL A 400 -79.65 4.30 -110.35
CA VAL A 400 -80.87 5.08 -110.07
C VAL A 400 -82.12 4.28 -110.45
N GLY A 401 -82.12 3.58 -111.58
CA GLY A 401 -83.17 2.69 -112.06
C GLY A 401 -83.26 1.35 -111.34
N THR A 402 -82.17 0.84 -110.73
CA THR A 402 -82.24 -0.44 -109.99
C THR A 402 -82.97 -0.30 -108.65
N LEU A 403 -83.93 -1.20 -108.40
CA LEU A 403 -84.70 -1.25 -107.14
C LEU A 403 -83.82 -1.42 -105.89
N ARG A 404 -82.63 -2.02 -106.04
CA ARG A 404 -81.60 -2.14 -105.01
C ARG A 404 -80.22 -2.14 -105.68
N PRO A 405 -79.39 -1.10 -105.50
CA PRO A 405 -78.00 -1.11 -105.95
C PRO A 405 -77.21 -2.28 -105.33
N ASP A 406 -76.20 -2.80 -106.04
CA ASP A 406 -75.42 -3.94 -105.53
C ASP A 406 -74.48 -3.55 -104.38
N GLU A 407 -74.44 -4.41 -103.36
CA GLU A 407 -73.71 -4.17 -102.13
C GLU A 407 -72.19 -4.29 -102.32
N LYS A 408 -71.72 -5.17 -103.21
CA LYS A 408 -70.30 -5.43 -103.44
C LYS A 408 -69.68 -4.37 -104.33
N ALA A 409 -70.39 -3.93 -105.37
CA ALA A 409 -70.02 -2.80 -106.21
C ALA A 409 -69.71 -1.55 -105.36
N ILE A 410 -70.64 -1.17 -104.48
CA ILE A 410 -70.49 -0.01 -103.60
C ILE A 410 -69.40 -0.24 -102.54
N MET A 411 -69.33 -1.41 -101.88
CA MET A 411 -68.23 -1.71 -100.95
C MET A 411 -66.84 -1.59 -101.60
N THR A 412 -66.70 -2.07 -102.84
CA THR A 412 -65.46 -1.98 -103.62
C THR A 412 -65.06 -0.52 -103.79
N TYR A 413 -65.96 0.31 -104.30
CA TYR A 413 -65.68 1.71 -104.58
C TYR A 413 -65.43 2.54 -103.29
N VAL A 414 -66.22 2.32 -102.24
CA VAL A 414 -66.04 2.99 -100.93
C VAL A 414 -64.71 2.61 -100.26
N SER A 415 -64.23 1.37 -100.43
CA SER A 415 -62.92 0.97 -99.90
C SER A 415 -61.75 1.75 -100.50
N CYS A 416 -61.86 2.21 -101.76
CA CYS A 416 -60.82 3.03 -102.39
C CYS A 416 -60.67 4.40 -101.73
N PHE A 417 -61.77 5.04 -101.31
CA PHE A 417 -61.72 6.28 -100.51
C PHE A 417 -61.05 6.06 -99.14
N TYR A 418 -61.29 4.92 -98.48
CA TYR A 418 -60.64 4.60 -97.21
C TYR A 418 -59.10 4.52 -97.35
N HIS A 419 -58.60 3.86 -98.39
CA HIS A 419 -57.16 3.75 -98.62
C HIS A 419 -56.52 5.07 -99.02
N ALA A 420 -57.18 5.88 -99.85
CA ALA A 420 -56.71 7.21 -100.23
C ALA A 420 -56.51 8.14 -99.01
N PHE A 421 -57.41 8.07 -98.01
CA PHE A 421 -57.35 8.94 -96.83
C PHE A 421 -56.55 8.38 -95.64
N SER A 422 -56.27 7.08 -95.57
CA SER A 422 -55.56 6.46 -94.43
C SER A 422 -54.03 6.50 -94.51
N GLY A 423 -53.44 6.91 -95.64
CA GLY A 423 -51.99 6.94 -95.83
C GLY A 423 -51.25 7.91 -94.90
N ALA A 424 -51.78 9.13 -94.69
CA ALA A 424 -51.08 10.20 -93.97
C ALA A 424 -50.79 9.86 -92.49
N GLN A 425 -51.75 9.25 -91.80
CA GLN A 425 -51.68 8.97 -90.35
C GLN A 425 -50.57 7.96 -89.97
N LYS A 426 -50.12 7.16 -90.93
CA LYS A 426 -49.05 6.16 -90.74
C LYS A 426 -47.66 6.81 -90.57
N ALA A 427 -47.43 7.98 -91.16
CA ALA A 427 -46.13 8.67 -91.10
C ALA A 427 -45.83 9.28 -89.72
N GLU A 428 -46.79 10.01 -89.15
CA GLU A 428 -46.69 10.62 -87.81
C GLU A 428 -46.43 9.57 -86.71
N THR A 429 -47.06 8.39 -86.85
CA THR A 429 -46.89 7.25 -85.94
C THR A 429 -45.46 6.70 -85.96
N ALA A 430 -44.71 6.85 -87.06
CA ALA A 430 -43.33 6.40 -87.16
C ALA A 430 -42.34 7.37 -86.48
N ALA A 431 -42.51 8.69 -86.68
CA ALA A 431 -41.66 9.71 -86.05
C ALA A 431 -41.71 9.63 -84.50
N ASN A 432 -42.92 9.46 -83.96
CA ASN A 432 -43.15 9.29 -82.52
C ASN A 432 -42.52 8.03 -81.91
N ARG A 433 -42.17 7.01 -82.72
CA ARG A 433 -41.43 5.83 -82.26
C ARG A 433 -39.92 6.11 -82.18
N ILE A 434 -39.36 6.80 -83.17
CA ILE A 434 -37.93 7.15 -83.22
C ILE A 434 -37.56 8.05 -82.03
N CYS A 435 -38.34 9.09 -81.75
CA CYS A 435 -38.05 10.03 -80.65
C CYS A 435 -37.99 9.32 -79.28
N LYS A 436 -38.88 8.34 -79.03
CA LYS A 436 -38.87 7.54 -77.80
C LYS A 436 -37.63 6.64 -77.67
N VAL A 437 -37.14 6.07 -78.76
CA VAL A 437 -35.93 5.23 -78.77
C VAL A 437 -34.66 6.08 -78.53
N LEU A 438 -34.64 7.32 -79.03
CA LEU A 438 -33.54 8.27 -78.80
C LEU A 438 -33.50 8.80 -77.37
N ALA A 439 -34.64 9.17 -76.78
CA ALA A 439 -34.69 9.64 -75.38
C ALA A 439 -34.15 8.58 -74.40
N VAL A 440 -34.58 7.32 -74.56
CA VAL A 440 -34.06 6.19 -73.76
C VAL A 440 -32.56 5.94 -74.01
N ASN A 441 -32.02 6.30 -75.18
CA ASN A 441 -30.59 6.22 -75.45
C ASN A 441 -29.81 7.26 -74.64
N GLN A 442 -30.25 8.52 -74.70
CA GLN A 442 -29.62 9.65 -74.00
C GLN A 442 -29.64 9.46 -72.48
N GLU A 443 -30.73 8.94 -71.90
CA GLU A 443 -30.78 8.55 -70.48
C GLU A 443 -29.73 7.49 -70.11
N ASN A 444 -29.49 6.51 -70.99
CA ASN A 444 -28.51 5.45 -70.72
C ASN A 444 -27.08 5.96 -70.89
N GLU A 445 -26.83 6.88 -71.83
CA GLU A 445 -25.53 7.54 -72.02
C GLU A 445 -25.17 8.40 -70.81
N HIS A 446 -26.09 9.22 -70.31
CA HIS A 446 -25.89 9.99 -69.08
C HIS A 446 -25.60 9.09 -67.86
N LEU A 447 -26.32 7.96 -67.72
CA LEU A 447 -26.07 6.98 -66.63
C LEU A 447 -24.72 6.25 -66.76
N MET A 448 -24.16 6.13 -67.97
CA MET A 448 -22.80 5.61 -68.18
C MET A 448 -21.74 6.63 -67.76
N GLU A 449 -21.93 7.91 -68.12
CA GLU A 449 -21.04 9.01 -67.72
C GLU A 449 -21.03 9.22 -66.20
N ASP A 450 -22.21 9.19 -65.55
CA ASP A 450 -22.33 9.31 -64.09
C ASP A 450 -21.61 8.18 -63.36
N TYR A 451 -21.72 6.94 -63.85
CA TYR A 451 -20.97 5.80 -63.29
C TYR A 451 -19.46 6.02 -63.42
N GLU A 452 -18.98 6.34 -64.63
CA GLU A 452 -17.54 6.49 -64.91
C GLU A 452 -16.90 7.64 -64.12
N LYS A 453 -17.66 8.73 -63.90
CA LYS A 453 -17.24 9.85 -63.07
C LYS A 453 -17.17 9.47 -61.59
N LEU A 454 -18.24 8.91 -61.03
CA LEU A 454 -18.26 8.47 -59.62
C LEU A 454 -17.19 7.40 -59.33
N ALA A 455 -16.95 6.49 -60.28
CA ALA A 455 -15.88 5.50 -60.18
C ALA A 455 -14.49 6.17 -60.12
N SER A 456 -14.26 7.19 -60.96
CA SER A 456 -13.00 7.94 -61.00
C SER A 456 -12.74 8.67 -59.69
N ASP A 457 -13.70 9.47 -59.23
CA ASP A 457 -13.60 10.33 -58.06
C ASP A 457 -13.40 9.48 -56.78
N LEU A 458 -14.14 8.38 -56.65
CA LEU A 458 -14.03 7.45 -55.52
C LEU A 458 -12.69 6.70 -55.51
N LEU A 459 -12.22 6.21 -56.66
CA LEU A 459 -10.94 5.50 -56.76
C LEU A 459 -9.74 6.43 -56.57
N GLU A 460 -9.80 7.70 -57.00
CA GLU A 460 -8.76 8.68 -56.65
C GLU A 460 -8.74 8.94 -55.14
N TRP A 461 -9.91 9.16 -54.52
CA TRP A 461 -10.00 9.38 -53.07
C TRP A 461 -9.44 8.20 -52.27
N ILE A 462 -9.78 6.95 -52.62
CA ILE A 462 -9.21 5.75 -51.97
C ILE A 462 -7.67 5.74 -52.08
N ARG A 463 -7.13 5.95 -53.30
CA ARG A 463 -5.67 5.95 -53.56
C ARG A 463 -4.93 7.06 -52.82
N ARG A 464 -5.59 8.18 -52.52
CA ARG A 464 -5.01 9.31 -51.76
C ARG A 464 -5.13 9.12 -50.24
N THR A 465 -6.18 8.45 -49.77
CA THR A 465 -6.43 8.21 -48.34
C THR A 465 -5.58 7.05 -47.79
N ILE A 466 -5.35 5.97 -48.55
CA ILE A 466 -4.57 4.81 -48.08
C ILE A 466 -3.17 5.20 -47.55
N PRO A 467 -2.33 5.99 -48.25
CA PRO A 467 -1.01 6.37 -47.73
C PRO A 467 -1.02 7.18 -46.42
N TRP A 468 -2.10 7.94 -46.17
CA TRP A 468 -2.29 8.63 -44.89
C TRP A 468 -2.65 7.62 -43.78
N LEU A 469 -3.54 6.67 -44.08
CA LEU A 469 -3.88 5.55 -43.19
C LEU A 469 -2.78 4.50 -43.04
N GLU A 470 -1.73 4.51 -43.87
CA GLU A 470 -0.54 3.63 -43.76
C GLU A 470 0.64 4.31 -43.05
N ASN A 471 0.57 5.62 -42.80
CA ASN A 471 1.58 6.32 -42.01
C ASN A 471 1.57 5.82 -40.54
N ARG A 472 2.70 5.33 -40.05
CA ARG A 472 2.89 4.82 -38.67
C ARG A 472 3.95 5.62 -37.89
N ALA A 473 4.22 6.86 -38.29
CA ALA A 473 5.16 7.73 -37.58
C ALA A 473 4.65 8.06 -36.16
N PRO A 474 5.32 7.62 -35.08
CA PRO A 474 4.95 7.97 -33.71
C PRO A 474 5.32 9.43 -33.43
N GLU A 475 4.49 10.11 -32.64
CA GLU A 475 4.81 11.45 -32.14
C GLU A 475 5.39 11.39 -30.71
N LYS A 476 5.99 12.49 -30.26
CA LYS A 476 6.78 12.51 -29.02
C LYS A 476 5.92 12.72 -27.78
N THR A 477 4.76 13.36 -27.92
CA THR A 477 3.87 13.67 -26.80
C THR A 477 2.51 13.00 -26.95
N MET A 478 1.87 12.70 -25.82
CA MET A 478 0.51 12.19 -25.79
C MET A 478 -0.48 13.16 -26.48
N ALA A 479 -0.24 14.47 -26.41
CA ALA A 479 -1.09 15.49 -27.03
C ALA A 479 -1.06 15.44 -28.58
N GLU A 480 0.12 15.26 -29.19
CA GLU A 480 0.25 15.12 -30.65
C GLU A 480 -0.44 13.83 -31.15
N MET A 481 -0.33 12.72 -30.40
CA MET A 481 -1.05 11.49 -30.72
C MET A 481 -2.57 11.59 -30.48
N GLN A 482 -3.02 12.36 -29.48
CA GLN A 482 -4.44 12.68 -29.30
C GLN A 482 -5.00 13.52 -30.46
N GLN A 483 -4.22 14.46 -31.01
CA GLN A 483 -4.62 15.19 -32.22
C GLN A 483 -4.78 14.24 -33.41
N LYS A 484 -3.83 13.32 -33.67
CA LYS A 484 -3.98 12.31 -34.73
C LYS A 484 -5.21 11.42 -34.55
N LEU A 485 -5.62 11.13 -33.30
CA LEU A 485 -6.86 10.41 -33.02
C LEU A 485 -8.11 11.25 -33.32
N GLU A 486 -8.09 12.56 -33.08
CA GLU A 486 -9.20 13.45 -33.45
C GLU A 486 -9.29 13.66 -34.97
N ASP A 487 -8.16 13.79 -35.66
CA ASP A 487 -8.10 13.80 -37.13
C ASP A 487 -8.70 12.51 -37.72
N PHE A 488 -8.42 11.36 -37.10
CA PHE A 488 -9.02 10.07 -37.48
C PHE A 488 -10.51 9.96 -37.14
N ARG A 489 -10.96 10.57 -36.04
CA ARG A 489 -12.39 10.67 -35.70
C ARG A 489 -13.14 11.54 -36.71
N ASP A 490 -12.59 12.68 -37.10
CA ASP A 490 -13.21 13.56 -38.11
C ASP A 490 -13.23 12.90 -39.50
N TYR A 491 -12.14 12.24 -39.89
CA TYR A 491 -12.12 11.35 -41.06
C TYR A 491 -13.27 10.33 -41.03
N ARG A 492 -13.44 9.60 -39.91
CA ARG A 492 -14.50 8.59 -39.76
C ARG A 492 -15.92 9.16 -39.64
N ARG A 493 -16.08 10.40 -39.17
CA ARG A 493 -17.37 11.01 -38.83
C ARG A 493 -17.92 11.94 -39.90
N VAL A 494 -17.05 12.61 -40.65
CA VAL A 494 -17.41 13.62 -41.66
C VAL A 494 -16.99 13.17 -43.06
N HIS A 495 -15.75 12.72 -43.24
CA HIS A 495 -15.21 12.47 -44.59
C HIS A 495 -15.54 11.09 -45.18
N LYS A 496 -15.50 10.01 -44.39
CA LYS A 496 -15.82 8.65 -44.85
C LYS A 496 -17.31 8.42 -45.15
N PRO A 497 -18.29 8.85 -44.32
CA PRO A 497 -19.70 8.53 -44.53
C PRO A 497 -20.27 8.88 -45.93
N PRO A 498 -20.02 10.06 -46.54
CA PRO A 498 -20.48 10.34 -47.89
C PRO A 498 -19.83 9.41 -48.94
N LYS A 499 -18.58 8.95 -48.72
CA LYS A 499 -17.91 8.01 -49.63
C LYS A 499 -18.47 6.58 -49.56
N VAL A 500 -19.02 6.18 -48.41
CA VAL A 500 -19.84 4.96 -48.30
C VAL A 500 -21.12 5.10 -49.16
N GLN A 501 -21.75 6.26 -49.11
CA GLN A 501 -22.96 6.53 -49.90
C GLN A 501 -22.66 6.61 -51.40
N GLU A 502 -21.57 7.25 -51.82
CA GLU A 502 -21.12 7.28 -53.22
C GLU A 502 -20.84 5.87 -53.77
N LYS A 503 -20.17 4.99 -53.00
CA LYS A 503 -19.98 3.58 -53.36
C LYS A 503 -21.31 2.87 -53.58
N CYS A 504 -22.25 3.02 -52.65
CA CYS A 504 -23.59 2.43 -52.76
C CYS A 504 -24.36 2.96 -53.99
N GLN A 505 -24.31 4.27 -54.23
CA GLN A 505 -24.96 4.90 -55.37
C GLN A 505 -24.37 4.43 -56.71
N LEU A 506 -23.06 4.20 -56.77
CA LEU A 506 -22.37 3.65 -57.94
C LEU A 506 -22.84 2.22 -58.26
N GLU A 507 -22.99 1.36 -57.25
CA GLU A 507 -23.55 0.01 -57.41
C GLU A 507 -25.03 0.04 -57.82
N ILE A 508 -25.82 0.98 -57.29
CA ILE A 508 -27.21 1.21 -57.70
C ILE A 508 -27.27 1.64 -59.17
N ASN A 509 -26.49 2.65 -59.57
CA ASN A 509 -26.44 3.16 -60.94
C ASN A 509 -26.09 2.03 -61.93
N PHE A 510 -25.08 1.21 -61.63
CA PHE A 510 -24.70 0.06 -62.43
C PHE A 510 -25.85 -0.95 -62.57
N ASN A 511 -26.45 -1.39 -61.47
CA ASN A 511 -27.53 -2.39 -61.50
C ASN A 511 -28.80 -1.88 -62.21
N THR A 512 -29.12 -0.60 -62.07
CA THR A 512 -30.20 0.08 -62.80
C THR A 512 -29.91 0.12 -64.30
N LEU A 513 -28.72 0.55 -64.71
CA LEU A 513 -28.30 0.64 -66.10
C LEU A 513 -28.27 -0.74 -66.79
N GLN A 514 -27.67 -1.76 -66.16
CA GLN A 514 -27.69 -3.13 -66.67
C GLN A 514 -29.11 -3.66 -66.87
N THR A 515 -30.04 -3.28 -65.99
CA THR A 515 -31.45 -3.67 -66.11
C THR A 515 -32.18 -2.88 -67.20
N LYS A 516 -31.95 -1.57 -67.36
CA LYS A 516 -32.47 -0.78 -68.50
C LYS A 516 -32.01 -1.35 -69.84
N LEU A 517 -30.72 -1.68 -69.98
CA LEU A 517 -30.13 -2.21 -71.21
C LEU A 517 -30.67 -3.61 -71.53
N ARG A 518 -30.72 -4.52 -70.54
CA ARG A 518 -31.28 -5.88 -70.70
C ARG A 518 -32.75 -5.86 -71.12
N LEU A 519 -33.59 -5.05 -70.47
CA LEU A 519 -35.01 -4.91 -70.83
C LEU A 519 -35.21 -4.30 -72.23
N SER A 520 -34.24 -3.50 -72.71
CA SER A 520 -34.23 -2.91 -74.04
C SER A 520 -33.66 -3.83 -75.14
N ASN A 521 -33.25 -5.07 -74.80
CA ASN A 521 -32.47 -5.97 -75.68
C ASN A 521 -31.20 -5.31 -76.26
N ARG A 522 -30.55 -4.43 -75.50
CA ARG A 522 -29.28 -3.78 -75.84
C ARG A 522 -28.10 -4.51 -75.19
N PRO A 523 -26.87 -4.40 -75.73
CA PRO A 523 -25.67 -4.92 -75.09
C PRO A 523 -25.51 -4.40 -73.65
N ALA A 524 -24.92 -5.22 -72.79
CA ALA A 524 -24.57 -4.83 -71.42
C ALA A 524 -23.51 -3.72 -71.43
N PHE A 525 -23.60 -2.78 -70.48
CA PHE A 525 -22.53 -1.80 -70.25
C PHE A 525 -21.32 -2.51 -69.63
N MET A 526 -20.12 -2.15 -70.06
CA MET A 526 -18.86 -2.61 -69.46
C MET A 526 -18.00 -1.38 -69.17
N PRO A 527 -17.72 -1.07 -67.89
CA PRO A 527 -16.84 0.03 -67.52
C PRO A 527 -15.43 -0.11 -68.07
N SER A 528 -14.70 1.01 -68.06
CA SER A 528 -13.27 1.05 -68.36
C SER A 528 -12.46 0.15 -67.42
N GLU A 529 -11.33 -0.35 -67.91
CA GLU A 529 -10.45 -1.25 -67.16
C GLU A 529 -9.97 -0.62 -65.83
N GLY A 530 -10.04 -1.40 -64.74
CA GLY A 530 -9.72 -0.92 -63.38
C GLY A 530 -10.83 -0.07 -62.73
N ARG A 531 -12.02 0.04 -63.34
CA ARG A 531 -13.20 0.73 -62.81
C ARG A 531 -14.42 -0.19 -62.68
N MET A 532 -14.22 -1.51 -62.67
CA MET A 532 -15.31 -2.45 -62.46
C MET A 532 -15.76 -2.42 -60.98
N VAL A 533 -17.01 -2.80 -60.73
CA VAL A 533 -17.58 -2.90 -59.37
C VAL A 533 -16.77 -3.86 -58.48
N SER A 534 -16.13 -4.88 -59.07
CA SER A 534 -15.15 -5.75 -58.40
C SER A 534 -13.96 -4.97 -57.86
N ASP A 535 -13.36 -4.14 -58.71
CA ASP A 535 -12.08 -3.46 -58.47
C ASP A 535 -12.28 -2.36 -57.41
N ILE A 536 -13.41 -1.67 -57.48
CA ILE A 536 -13.86 -0.69 -56.48
C ILE A 536 -14.11 -1.38 -55.13
N ASN A 537 -14.69 -2.58 -55.11
CA ASN A 537 -14.85 -3.36 -53.87
C ASN A 537 -13.51 -3.84 -53.31
N SER A 538 -12.56 -4.29 -54.13
CA SER A 538 -11.22 -4.66 -53.69
C SER A 538 -10.43 -3.46 -53.16
N ALA A 539 -10.47 -2.31 -53.85
CA ALA A 539 -9.82 -1.08 -53.40
C ALA A 539 -10.43 -0.57 -52.07
N TRP A 540 -11.76 -0.67 -51.94
CA TRP A 540 -12.46 -0.33 -50.70
C TRP A 540 -12.11 -1.29 -49.54
N HIS A 541 -11.96 -2.59 -49.80
CA HIS A 541 -11.54 -3.55 -48.78
C HIS A 541 -10.11 -3.30 -48.29
N ASN A 542 -9.21 -2.91 -49.20
CA ASN A 542 -7.85 -2.51 -48.83
C ASN A 542 -7.84 -1.24 -47.95
N LEU A 543 -8.72 -0.27 -48.22
CA LEU A 543 -8.92 0.91 -47.37
C LEU A 543 -9.37 0.51 -45.95
N GLU A 544 -10.35 -0.40 -45.83
CA GLU A 544 -10.82 -0.89 -44.54
C GLU A 544 -9.74 -1.67 -43.75
N GLY A 545 -8.86 -2.38 -44.45
CA GLY A 545 -7.66 -2.99 -43.87
C GLY A 545 -6.69 -1.95 -43.30
N ALA A 546 -6.39 -0.90 -44.08
CA ALA A 546 -5.52 0.20 -43.65
C ALA A 546 -6.09 0.97 -42.46
N GLU A 547 -7.40 1.26 -42.45
CA GLU A 547 -8.11 1.88 -41.33
C GLU A 547 -7.97 1.07 -40.04
N LYS A 548 -8.25 -0.23 -40.09
CA LYS A 548 -8.16 -1.11 -38.91
C LYS A 548 -6.74 -1.10 -38.34
N GLY A 549 -5.73 -1.23 -39.21
CA GLY A 549 -4.32 -1.20 -38.82
C GLY A 549 -3.83 0.17 -38.33
N TYR A 550 -4.57 1.26 -38.60
CA TYR A 550 -4.28 2.61 -38.08
C TYR A 550 -4.95 2.83 -36.73
N GLU A 551 -6.22 2.44 -36.59
CA GLU A 551 -6.97 2.50 -35.33
C GLU A 551 -6.29 1.67 -34.22
N GLU A 552 -5.85 0.44 -34.55
CA GLU A 552 -5.12 -0.42 -33.62
C GLU A 552 -3.76 0.17 -33.21
N TRP A 553 -3.01 0.74 -34.17
CA TRP A 553 -1.73 1.40 -33.90
C TRP A 553 -1.88 2.66 -33.04
N LEU A 554 -2.79 3.58 -33.40
CA LEU A 554 -3.09 4.80 -32.65
C LEU A 554 -3.41 4.47 -31.19
N LEU A 555 -4.28 3.49 -30.96
CA LEU A 555 -4.71 3.10 -29.61
C LEU A 555 -3.61 2.40 -28.81
N ASN A 556 -2.74 1.63 -29.45
CA ASN A 556 -1.57 1.04 -28.79
C ASN A 556 -0.54 2.12 -28.41
N GLU A 557 -0.26 3.06 -29.31
CA GLU A 557 0.74 4.10 -29.09
C GLU A 557 0.30 5.13 -28.04
N ILE A 558 -0.99 5.51 -28.02
CA ILE A 558 -1.54 6.35 -26.95
C ILE A 558 -1.42 5.67 -25.58
N ARG A 559 -1.67 4.35 -25.49
CA ARG A 559 -1.46 3.57 -24.25
C ARG A 559 0.01 3.48 -23.85
N ARG A 560 0.94 3.40 -24.81
CA ARG A 560 2.39 3.42 -24.55
C ARG A 560 2.81 4.76 -23.94
N LEU A 561 2.41 5.86 -24.57
CA LEU A 561 2.71 7.22 -24.09
C LEU A 561 2.07 7.52 -22.74
N GLU A 562 0.81 7.13 -22.50
CA GLU A 562 0.14 7.26 -21.20
C GLU A 562 0.91 6.55 -20.07
N ARG A 563 1.41 5.34 -20.35
CA ARG A 563 2.23 4.58 -19.40
C ARG A 563 3.60 5.24 -19.19
N LEU A 564 4.23 5.73 -20.25
CA LEU A 564 5.52 6.43 -20.18
C LEU A 564 5.42 7.71 -19.34
N ASP A 565 4.43 8.58 -19.59
CA ASP A 565 4.23 9.81 -18.82
C ASP A 565 3.97 9.51 -17.34
N HIS A 566 3.15 8.49 -17.04
CA HIS A 566 2.91 8.05 -15.67
C HIS A 566 4.18 7.52 -14.97
N LEU A 567 4.98 6.68 -15.66
CA LEU A 567 6.22 6.14 -15.11
C LEU A 567 7.29 7.23 -14.93
N ALA A 568 7.40 8.18 -15.86
CA ALA A 568 8.35 9.29 -15.79
C ALA A 568 8.03 10.26 -14.64
N GLU A 569 6.74 10.57 -14.43
CA GLU A 569 6.26 11.32 -13.25
C GLU A 569 6.60 10.56 -11.96
N LYS A 570 6.27 9.27 -11.89
CA LYS A 570 6.50 8.39 -10.72
C LYS A 570 7.99 8.24 -10.40
N PHE A 571 8.85 8.13 -11.41
CA PHE A 571 10.31 8.17 -11.28
C PHE A 571 10.77 9.53 -10.72
N ARG A 572 10.37 10.64 -11.35
CA ARG A 572 10.76 11.99 -10.91
C ARG A 572 10.37 12.25 -9.45
N GLN A 573 9.16 11.86 -9.04
CA GLN A 573 8.72 11.99 -7.65
C GLN A 573 9.56 11.13 -6.70
N LYS A 574 9.69 9.82 -6.96
CA LYS A 574 10.45 8.90 -6.09
C LYS A 574 11.92 9.28 -5.97
N ALA A 575 12.58 9.60 -7.09
CA ALA A 575 13.97 10.03 -7.13
C ALA A 575 14.19 11.33 -6.32
N THR A 576 13.34 12.35 -6.50
CA THR A 576 13.47 13.62 -5.77
C THR A 576 13.23 13.45 -4.27
N ILE A 577 12.27 12.61 -3.88
CA ILE A 577 12.05 12.28 -2.45
C ILE A 577 13.24 11.51 -1.87
N HIS A 578 13.83 10.57 -2.61
CA HIS A 578 15.02 9.83 -2.18
C HIS A 578 16.23 10.77 -2.01
N GLU A 579 16.55 11.59 -3.02
CA GLU A 579 17.63 12.59 -2.98
C GLU A 579 17.47 13.59 -1.80
N SER A 580 16.23 14.01 -1.51
CA SER A 580 15.94 14.89 -0.37
C SER A 580 16.22 14.23 1.00
N TRP A 581 16.21 12.89 1.06
CA TRP A 581 16.53 12.11 2.24
C TRP A 581 18.01 11.69 2.30
N THR A 582 18.72 11.54 1.16
CA THR A 582 20.18 11.31 1.15
C THR A 582 20.98 12.59 1.43
N ALA A 583 20.41 13.76 1.13
CA ALA A 583 21.02 15.06 1.38
C ALA A 583 21.61 15.18 2.81
N GLY A 584 22.92 15.41 2.90
CA GLY A 584 23.65 15.56 4.16
C GLY A 584 24.00 14.26 4.90
N LYS A 585 23.40 13.11 4.59
CA LYS A 585 23.70 11.83 5.28
C LYS A 585 25.17 11.42 5.14
N GLU A 586 25.76 11.62 3.97
CA GLU A 586 27.18 11.34 3.69
C GLU A 586 28.12 12.18 4.57
N SER A 587 27.81 13.48 4.75
CA SER A 587 28.53 14.38 5.67
C SER A 587 28.35 13.99 7.14
N MET A 588 27.17 13.50 7.53
CA MET A 588 26.95 12.96 8.87
C MET A 588 27.75 11.67 9.13
N LEU A 589 27.81 10.75 8.16
CA LEU A 589 28.52 9.48 8.31
C LEU A 589 30.04 9.68 8.44
N THR A 590 30.60 10.58 7.63
CA THR A 590 32.04 10.88 7.58
C THR A 590 32.58 11.69 8.78
N GLN A 591 31.72 12.15 9.69
CA GLN A 591 32.16 12.85 10.91
C GLN A 591 32.96 11.94 11.87
N LYS A 592 33.95 12.52 12.53
CA LYS A 592 34.86 11.87 13.49
C LYS A 592 34.56 12.29 14.94
N ASP A 593 33.29 12.55 15.22
CA ASP A 593 32.73 12.92 16.53
C ASP A 593 33.10 11.92 17.64
N TYR A 594 33.19 10.64 17.30
CA TYR A 594 33.60 9.57 18.23
C TYR A 594 35.07 9.64 18.69
N GLU A 595 35.97 10.29 17.95
CA GLU A 595 37.40 10.37 18.30
C GLU A 595 37.68 11.25 19.54
N THR A 596 36.70 12.07 19.94
CA THR A 596 36.78 12.97 21.10
C THR A 596 35.68 12.72 22.15
N ALA A 597 34.84 11.70 21.95
CA ALA A 597 33.71 11.41 22.81
C ALA A 597 34.09 10.50 24.00
N SER A 598 33.40 10.66 25.13
CA SER A 598 33.49 9.74 26.27
C SER A 598 32.74 8.42 26.02
N LEU A 599 32.98 7.39 26.84
CA LEU A 599 32.40 6.06 26.67
C LEU A 599 30.85 6.06 26.60
N SER A 600 30.19 6.90 27.42
CA SER A 600 28.73 7.06 27.42
C SER A 600 28.23 7.79 26.17
N GLU A 601 28.99 8.75 25.65
CA GLU A 601 28.68 9.46 24.41
C GLU A 601 28.87 8.56 23.18
N VAL A 602 29.95 7.78 23.12
CA VAL A 602 30.17 6.78 22.05
C VAL A 602 29.05 5.74 22.06
N LYS A 603 28.65 5.22 23.23
CA LYS A 603 27.48 4.32 23.36
C LYS A 603 26.17 4.96 22.88
N ALA A 604 25.97 6.25 23.16
CA ALA A 604 24.82 6.99 22.65
C ALA A 604 24.89 7.25 21.13
N LEU A 605 26.07 7.46 20.56
CA LEU A 605 26.30 7.57 19.11
C LEU A 605 26.07 6.24 18.39
N LEU A 606 26.51 5.12 18.98
CA LEU A 606 26.34 3.79 18.42
C LEU A 606 24.86 3.39 18.37
N LYS A 607 24.08 3.71 19.42
CA LYS A 607 22.62 3.53 19.42
C LYS A 607 21.88 4.47 18.45
N LYS A 608 22.38 5.69 18.21
CA LYS A 608 21.87 6.56 17.13
C LYS A 608 22.20 5.99 15.75
N HIS A 609 23.34 5.31 15.61
CA HIS A 609 23.76 4.68 14.37
C HIS A 609 22.92 3.44 14.04
N GLU A 610 22.62 2.58 15.02
CA GLU A 610 21.65 1.47 14.89
C GLU A 610 20.28 1.96 14.39
N ALA A 611 19.78 3.07 14.94
CA ALA A 611 18.53 3.69 14.48
C ALA A 611 18.62 4.22 13.03
N PHE A 612 19.80 4.71 12.61
CA PHE A 612 20.07 5.13 11.23
C PHE A 612 20.17 3.92 10.27
N GLU A 613 20.81 2.82 10.68
CA GLU A 613 20.84 1.56 9.92
C GLU A 613 19.43 1.03 9.68
N SER A 614 18.51 1.19 10.64
CA SER A 614 17.10 0.81 10.50
C SER A 614 16.34 1.71 9.50
N ASP A 615 16.55 3.04 9.53
CA ASP A 615 16.00 3.99 8.53
C ASP A 615 16.55 3.73 7.11
N LEU A 616 17.85 3.42 7.02
CA LEU A 616 18.53 3.01 5.79
C LEU A 616 17.92 1.71 5.23
N ALA A 617 17.76 0.66 6.05
CA ALA A 617 17.14 -0.59 5.62
C ALA A 617 15.69 -0.39 5.15
N ALA A 618 14.91 0.46 5.82
CA ALA A 618 13.54 0.80 5.41
C ALA A 618 13.45 1.58 4.09
N HIS A 619 14.56 2.13 3.58
CA HIS A 619 14.62 2.86 2.33
C HIS A 619 15.11 2.03 1.11
N GLN A 620 15.58 0.80 1.32
CA GLN A 620 16.05 -0.12 0.28
C GLN A 620 15.02 -0.35 -0.84
N ASP A 621 13.78 -0.72 -0.48
CA ASP A 621 12.64 -0.91 -1.41
C ASP A 621 12.41 0.31 -2.32
N ARG A 622 12.68 1.53 -1.82
CA ARG A 622 12.51 2.74 -2.62
C ARG A 622 13.55 2.85 -3.73
N VAL A 623 14.79 2.41 -3.49
CA VAL A 623 15.86 2.39 -4.49
C VAL A 623 15.59 1.33 -5.54
N GLU A 624 15.20 0.12 -5.10
CA GLU A 624 14.82 -0.97 -6.00
C GLU A 624 13.64 -0.58 -6.91
N GLN A 625 12.63 0.11 -6.37
CA GLN A 625 11.52 0.65 -7.18
C GLN A 625 11.95 1.79 -8.12
N ILE A 626 12.93 2.62 -7.76
CA ILE A 626 13.48 3.66 -8.66
C ILE A 626 14.19 2.99 -9.84
N ALA A 627 15.02 1.98 -9.58
CA ALA A 627 15.73 1.21 -10.60
C ALA A 627 14.77 0.43 -11.52
N ALA A 628 13.77 -0.24 -10.96
CA ALA A 628 12.77 -0.98 -11.75
C ALA A 628 11.94 -0.05 -12.67
N ILE A 629 11.56 1.15 -12.21
CA ILE A 629 10.86 2.12 -13.04
C ILE A 629 11.77 2.71 -14.12
N ALA A 630 13.06 2.95 -13.82
CA ALA A 630 14.03 3.41 -14.82
C ALA A 630 14.24 2.35 -15.92
N GLN A 631 14.35 1.07 -15.55
CA GLN A 631 14.42 -0.04 -16.50
C GLN A 631 13.14 -0.13 -17.35
N GLU A 632 11.95 -0.05 -16.75
CA GLU A 632 10.68 -0.10 -17.48
C GLU A 632 10.52 1.07 -18.49
N LEU A 633 10.96 2.28 -18.11
CA LEU A 633 11.03 3.44 -19.02
C LEU A 633 12.00 3.20 -20.20
N ASN A 634 13.11 2.51 -19.94
CA ASN A 634 14.10 2.19 -20.97
C ASN A 634 13.61 1.05 -21.90
N GLU A 635 12.89 0.05 -21.39
CA GLU A 635 12.27 -1.03 -22.16
C GLU A 635 11.10 -0.54 -23.04
N LEU A 636 10.51 0.62 -22.71
CA LEU A 636 9.43 1.25 -23.45
C LEU A 636 9.89 2.36 -24.42
N ASP A 637 11.20 2.50 -24.69
CA ASP A 637 11.80 3.54 -25.55
C ASP A 637 11.37 4.98 -25.14
N TYR A 638 11.56 5.33 -23.86
CA TYR A 638 11.31 6.69 -23.36
C TYR A 638 12.32 7.71 -23.93
N TYR A 639 11.83 8.87 -24.38
CA TYR A 639 12.64 9.86 -25.10
C TYR A 639 13.80 10.47 -24.28
N ASP A 640 13.68 10.50 -22.94
CA ASP A 640 14.71 11.01 -22.02
C ASP A 640 15.29 9.88 -21.13
N ALA A 641 15.25 8.63 -21.62
CA ALA A 641 15.78 7.46 -20.91
C ALA A 641 17.25 7.64 -20.48
N LEU A 642 18.07 8.34 -21.27
CA LEU A 642 19.48 8.62 -20.93
C LEU A 642 19.63 9.45 -19.65
N SER A 643 18.78 10.46 -19.45
CA SER A 643 18.74 11.31 -18.25
C SER A 643 18.21 10.54 -17.03
N VAL A 644 17.13 9.76 -17.23
CA VAL A 644 16.55 8.85 -16.24
C VAL A 644 17.60 7.84 -15.75
N ASN A 645 18.29 7.17 -16.67
CA ASN A 645 19.32 6.19 -16.36
C ASN A 645 20.53 6.82 -15.65
N ALA A 646 21.03 7.97 -16.12
CA ALA A 646 22.14 8.67 -15.46
C ALA A 646 21.79 9.13 -14.03
N ARG A 647 20.56 9.61 -13.80
CA ARG A 647 20.07 9.96 -12.46
C ARG A 647 19.88 8.72 -11.59
N CYS A 648 19.35 7.63 -12.14
CA CYS A 648 19.19 6.37 -11.42
C CYS A 648 20.54 5.76 -11.02
N GLN A 649 21.51 5.71 -11.93
CA GLN A 649 22.87 5.25 -11.67
C GLN A 649 23.49 6.05 -10.52
N LYS A 650 23.41 7.39 -10.56
CA LYS A 650 23.91 8.24 -9.49
C LYS A 650 23.24 7.97 -8.12
N ILE A 651 21.95 7.64 -8.11
CA ILE A 651 21.23 7.25 -6.89
C ILE A 651 21.76 5.90 -6.36
N CYS A 652 21.97 4.91 -7.22
CA CYS A 652 22.55 3.62 -6.84
C CYS A 652 24.00 3.76 -6.34
N GLU A 653 24.85 4.51 -7.05
CA GLU A 653 26.24 4.79 -6.64
C GLU A 653 26.29 5.52 -5.29
N GLN A 654 25.39 6.49 -5.04
CA GLN A 654 25.28 7.13 -3.73
C GLN A 654 24.75 6.18 -2.65
N TRP A 655 23.86 5.25 -2.99
CA TRP A 655 23.33 4.25 -2.06
C TRP A 655 24.41 3.26 -1.60
N ASP A 656 25.17 2.69 -2.55
CA ASP A 656 26.28 1.78 -2.27
C ASP A 656 27.37 2.50 -1.45
N LEU A 657 27.67 3.76 -1.78
CA LEU A 657 28.56 4.61 -0.99
C LEU A 657 28.04 4.81 0.44
N LEU A 658 26.77 5.18 0.62
CA LEU A 658 26.16 5.34 1.95
C LEU A 658 26.20 4.03 2.76
N GLY A 659 25.97 2.87 2.14
CA GLY A 659 26.12 1.57 2.77
C GLY A 659 27.55 1.34 3.27
N SER A 660 28.55 1.55 2.42
CA SER A 660 29.97 1.37 2.78
C SER A 660 30.44 2.36 3.88
N LEU A 661 29.99 3.61 3.84
CA LEU A 661 30.27 4.62 4.85
C LEU A 661 29.58 4.32 6.19
N THR A 662 28.38 3.72 6.14
CA THR A 662 27.65 3.27 7.34
C THR A 662 28.44 2.16 8.03
N GLN A 663 28.81 1.10 7.31
CA GLN A 663 29.63 0.01 7.85
C GLN A 663 30.99 0.50 8.38
N SER A 664 31.70 1.37 7.65
CA SER A 664 32.99 1.93 8.07
C SER A 664 32.87 2.80 9.33
N ARG A 665 31.78 3.56 9.47
CA ARG A 665 31.45 4.31 10.69
C ARG A 665 31.15 3.37 11.85
N ARG A 666 30.33 2.33 11.64
CA ARG A 666 30.00 1.30 12.63
C ARG A 666 31.26 0.65 13.21
N GLU A 667 32.14 0.12 12.36
CA GLU A 667 33.39 -0.50 12.78
C GLU A 667 34.32 0.44 13.53
N SER A 668 34.25 1.74 13.24
CA SER A 668 35.04 2.76 13.95
C SER A 668 34.45 3.11 15.31
N LEU A 669 33.12 3.21 15.41
CA LEU A 669 32.39 3.37 16.68
C LEU A 669 32.62 2.18 17.62
N GLU A 670 32.40 0.94 17.15
CA GLU A 670 32.60 -0.30 17.92
C GLU A 670 34.07 -0.46 18.37
N ARG A 671 35.03 -0.05 17.51
CA ARG A 671 36.47 -0.06 17.86
C ARG A 671 36.79 0.95 18.96
N THR A 672 36.28 2.18 18.87
CA THR A 672 36.51 3.22 19.89
C THR A 672 35.79 2.92 21.20
N GLU A 673 34.56 2.38 21.15
CA GLU A 673 33.85 1.88 22.33
C GLU A 673 34.72 0.86 23.08
N LYS A 674 35.17 -0.19 22.39
CA LYS A 674 35.99 -1.27 22.98
C LYS A 674 37.33 -0.77 23.56
N GLN A 675 37.95 0.23 22.93
CA GLN A 675 39.16 0.87 23.45
C GLN A 675 38.87 1.65 24.74
N LEU A 676 37.75 2.39 24.79
CA LEU A 676 37.32 3.13 25.97
C LEU A 676 36.87 2.20 27.11
N GLU A 677 36.15 1.11 26.83
CA GLU A 677 35.83 0.08 27.84
C GLU A 677 37.08 -0.56 28.45
N SER A 678 38.11 -0.81 27.63
CA SER A 678 39.39 -1.34 28.13
C SER A 678 40.12 -0.35 29.02
N ILE A 679 40.00 0.96 28.78
CA ILE A 679 40.54 2.03 29.63
C ILE A 679 39.74 2.14 30.94
N ASP A 680 38.41 2.12 30.84
CA ASP A 680 37.47 2.22 31.97
C ASP A 680 37.65 1.07 32.97
N GLY A 681 37.74 -0.17 32.46
CA GLY A 681 38.00 -1.36 33.27
C GLY A 681 39.36 -1.34 33.99
N LEU A 682 40.42 -0.87 33.32
CA LEU A 682 41.74 -0.70 33.94
C LEU A 682 41.75 0.42 34.99
N TYR A 683 41.06 1.54 34.74
CA TYR A 683 40.88 2.58 35.76
C TYR A 683 40.14 2.06 36.99
N LEU A 684 39.11 1.21 36.81
CA LEU A 684 38.39 0.58 37.92
C LEU A 684 39.27 -0.42 38.68
N GLU A 685 40.11 -1.21 38.01
CA GLU A 685 41.07 -2.11 38.67
C GLU A 685 42.10 -1.33 39.48
N TYR A 686 42.69 -0.28 38.90
CA TYR A 686 43.61 0.63 39.58
C TYR A 686 42.96 1.17 40.87
N ALA A 687 41.73 1.71 40.79
CA ALA A 687 41.07 2.30 41.93
C ALA A 687 40.78 1.26 43.04
N LYS A 688 40.37 0.06 42.65
CA LYS A 688 40.11 -1.07 43.57
C LYS A 688 41.35 -1.54 44.32
N ARG A 689 42.55 -1.42 43.74
CA ARG A 689 43.83 -1.83 44.36
C ARG A 689 44.54 -0.68 45.09
N ALA A 690 44.50 0.52 44.51
CA ALA A 690 45.08 1.73 45.10
C ALA A 690 44.45 2.11 46.45
N ALA A 691 43.14 1.91 46.63
CA ALA A 691 42.46 2.23 47.89
C ALA A 691 42.96 1.40 49.11
N PRO A 692 42.91 0.04 49.11
CA PRO A 692 43.45 -0.73 50.23
C PRO A 692 44.97 -0.57 50.39
N PHE A 693 45.73 -0.40 49.29
CA PHE A 693 47.17 -0.15 49.37
C PHE A 693 47.50 1.21 50.00
N ASN A 694 46.72 2.25 49.70
CA ASN A 694 46.81 3.56 50.36
C ASN A 694 46.57 3.45 51.87
N ASN A 695 45.52 2.72 52.27
CA ASN A 695 45.17 2.56 53.68
C ASN A 695 46.23 1.74 54.44
N TRP A 696 46.86 0.74 53.78
CA TRP A 696 48.01 0.02 54.32
C TRP A 696 49.22 0.95 54.51
N MET A 697 49.52 1.84 53.57
CA MET A 697 50.59 2.83 53.74
C MET A 697 50.29 3.84 54.85
N GLU A 698 49.02 4.22 55.05
CA GLU A 698 48.61 5.11 56.14
C GLU A 698 48.79 4.45 57.51
N GLY A 699 48.26 3.23 57.70
CA GLY A 699 48.49 2.46 58.93
C GLY A 699 49.97 2.18 59.18
N ALA A 700 50.74 1.86 58.13
CA ALA A 700 52.19 1.67 58.24
C ALA A 700 52.94 2.95 58.66
N MET A 701 52.48 4.15 58.26
CA MET A 701 53.05 5.40 58.76
C MET A 701 52.70 5.61 60.25
N GLU A 702 51.47 5.29 60.65
CA GLU A 702 51.03 5.38 62.06
C GLU A 702 51.81 4.39 62.97
N ASP A 703 51.88 3.10 62.62
CA ASP A 703 52.61 2.06 63.36
C ASP A 703 54.11 2.37 63.54
N LEU A 704 54.75 2.94 62.53
CA LEU A 704 56.17 3.33 62.59
C LEU A 704 56.40 4.57 63.46
N GLN A 705 55.40 5.43 63.63
CA GLN A 705 55.46 6.66 64.43
C GLN A 705 54.88 6.52 65.85
N ASP A 706 54.20 5.41 66.16
CA ASP A 706 53.55 5.16 67.46
C ASP A 706 54.51 5.25 68.67
N MET A 707 54.04 5.83 69.77
CA MET A 707 54.86 6.08 70.97
C MET A 707 54.76 4.92 71.98
N PHE A 708 55.79 4.08 72.03
CA PHE A 708 55.90 2.98 72.98
C PHE A 708 56.49 3.41 74.33
N ILE A 709 56.13 2.67 75.39
CA ILE A 709 56.77 2.70 76.71
C ILE A 709 57.02 1.25 77.15
N VAL A 710 58.19 0.99 77.72
CA VAL A 710 58.67 -0.35 78.10
C VAL A 710 59.49 -0.29 79.40
N HIS A 711 59.41 -1.35 80.21
CA HIS A 711 59.99 -1.40 81.56
C HIS A 711 61.00 -2.56 81.73
N ASN A 712 61.06 -3.46 80.75
CA ASN A 712 61.97 -4.60 80.71
C ASN A 712 62.44 -4.91 79.28
N ILE A 713 63.43 -5.82 79.18
CA ILE A 713 64.08 -6.21 77.92
C ILE A 713 63.15 -7.07 77.03
N GLU A 714 62.22 -7.83 77.60
CA GLU A 714 61.35 -8.73 76.84
C GLU A 714 60.29 -7.97 76.04
N GLU A 715 59.71 -6.90 76.63
CA GLU A 715 58.80 -5.98 75.95
C GLU A 715 59.42 -5.34 74.70
N ILE A 716 60.62 -4.74 74.84
CA ILE A 716 61.31 -4.10 73.71
C ILE A 716 61.79 -5.12 72.68
N GLN A 717 62.20 -6.32 73.09
CA GLN A 717 62.54 -7.39 72.16
C GLN A 717 61.31 -7.89 71.38
N GLY A 718 60.12 -7.85 71.99
CA GLY A 718 58.84 -8.08 71.32
C GLY A 718 58.55 -7.04 70.24
N LEU A 719 58.69 -5.75 70.56
CA LEU A 719 58.52 -4.64 69.60
C LEU A 719 59.52 -4.71 68.43
N ILE A 720 60.79 -5.04 68.71
CA ILE A 720 61.81 -5.29 67.67
C ILE A 720 61.39 -6.45 66.77
N THR A 721 60.90 -7.54 67.36
CA THR A 721 60.46 -8.73 66.59
C THR A 721 59.26 -8.41 65.69
N ALA A 722 58.30 -7.60 66.18
CA ALA A 722 57.18 -7.12 65.37
C ALA A 722 57.63 -6.19 64.23
N HIS A 723 58.61 -5.31 64.46
CA HIS A 723 59.17 -4.44 63.42
C HIS A 723 59.96 -5.22 62.35
N GLU A 724 60.71 -6.25 62.73
CA GLU A 724 61.35 -7.17 61.76
C GLU A 724 60.30 -7.93 60.92
N GLN A 725 59.22 -8.40 61.54
CA GLN A 725 58.10 -9.02 60.81
C GLN A 725 57.46 -8.03 59.84
N PHE A 726 57.21 -6.78 60.25
CA PHE A 726 56.72 -5.72 59.36
C PHE A 726 57.69 -5.50 58.17
N LYS A 727 58.99 -5.33 58.43
CA LYS A 727 60.00 -5.14 57.38
C LYS A 727 60.02 -6.29 56.37
N SER A 728 59.74 -7.52 56.79
CA SER A 728 59.65 -8.68 55.89
C SER A 728 58.51 -8.60 54.86
N THR A 729 57.47 -7.78 55.10
CA THR A 729 56.35 -7.58 54.15
C THR A 729 56.63 -6.53 53.07
N LEU A 730 57.60 -5.63 53.29
CA LEU A 730 57.90 -4.51 52.39
C LEU A 730 58.24 -4.92 50.94
N PRO A 731 58.95 -6.03 50.66
CA PRO A 731 59.20 -6.46 49.28
C PRO A 731 57.92 -6.86 48.53
N GLU A 732 56.93 -7.43 49.21
CA GLU A 732 55.63 -7.78 48.62
C GLU A 732 54.75 -6.54 48.45
N ALA A 733 54.75 -5.63 49.42
CA ALA A 733 54.08 -4.33 49.29
C ALA A 733 54.64 -3.50 48.12
N ASN A 734 55.97 -3.51 47.90
CA ASN A 734 56.57 -2.86 46.73
C ASN A 734 56.11 -3.49 45.40
N LYS A 735 56.00 -4.81 45.35
CA LYS A 735 55.51 -5.54 44.16
C LYS A 735 54.04 -5.20 43.86
N GLU A 736 53.22 -4.97 44.88
CA GLU A 736 51.85 -4.47 44.69
C GLU A 736 51.85 -3.01 44.17
N ARG A 737 52.70 -2.12 44.71
CA ARG A 737 52.91 -0.76 44.18
C ARG A 737 53.27 -0.77 42.69
N GLU A 738 54.27 -1.55 42.31
CA GLU A 738 54.71 -1.69 40.92
C GLU A 738 53.60 -2.22 40.01
N SER A 739 52.80 -3.18 40.50
CA SER A 739 51.67 -3.72 39.75
C SER A 739 50.51 -2.72 39.61
N ILE A 740 50.21 -1.91 40.62
CA ILE A 740 49.23 -0.82 40.54
C ILE A 740 49.70 0.24 39.52
N GLN A 741 50.98 0.60 39.53
CA GLN A 741 51.55 1.54 38.56
C GLN A 741 51.54 0.99 37.12
N ALA A 742 51.76 -0.31 36.94
CA ALA A 742 51.70 -0.96 35.63
C ALA A 742 50.30 -0.83 34.97
N ILE A 743 49.21 -0.87 35.75
CA ILE A 743 47.84 -0.65 35.24
C ILE A 743 47.72 0.76 34.63
N GLN A 744 48.15 1.79 35.35
CA GLN A 744 48.12 3.17 34.88
C GLN A 744 49.03 3.38 33.66
N ALA A 745 50.20 2.73 33.64
CA ALA A 745 51.10 2.76 32.48
C ALA A 745 50.46 2.12 31.24
N GLU A 746 49.72 1.03 31.40
CA GLU A 746 49.00 0.38 30.30
C GLU A 746 47.84 1.24 29.79
N VAL A 747 47.08 1.92 30.67
CA VAL A 747 46.07 2.92 30.27
C VAL A 747 46.69 4.03 29.41
N GLN A 748 47.82 4.60 29.84
CA GLN A 748 48.53 5.62 29.06
C GLN A 748 49.04 5.07 27.71
N LYS A 749 49.47 3.81 27.67
CA LYS A 749 49.93 3.12 26.45
C LYS A 749 48.79 2.87 25.46
N ILE A 750 47.65 2.37 25.91
CA ILE A 750 46.44 2.19 25.08
C ILE A 750 45.97 3.54 24.52
N ALA A 751 45.91 4.58 25.36
CA ALA A 751 45.49 5.91 24.90
C ALA A 751 46.45 6.50 23.85
N ARG A 752 47.77 6.49 24.12
CA ARG A 752 48.80 7.00 23.19
C ARG A 752 48.83 6.25 21.86
N TYR A 753 48.71 4.92 21.88
CA TYR A 753 48.76 4.10 20.66
C TYR A 753 47.55 4.34 19.75
N ASN A 754 46.38 4.56 20.32
CA ASN A 754 45.12 4.75 19.57
C ASN A 754 44.74 6.24 19.36
N GLY A 755 45.58 7.19 19.79
CA GLY A 755 45.33 8.63 19.65
C GLY A 755 44.25 9.21 20.57
N ILE A 756 43.76 8.43 21.53
CA ILE A 756 42.64 8.80 22.41
C ILE A 756 43.08 9.88 23.41
N LYS A 757 42.32 10.97 23.50
CA LYS A 757 42.50 11.98 24.55
C LYS A 757 41.83 11.49 25.84
N LEU A 758 42.63 11.14 26.84
CA LEU A 758 42.15 10.83 28.19
C LEU A 758 41.59 12.09 28.85
N SER A 759 40.32 12.05 29.24
CA SER A 759 39.58 13.17 29.87
C SER A 759 39.90 13.33 31.36
N GLY A 760 41.17 13.60 31.68
CA GLY A 760 41.65 13.89 33.03
C GLY A 760 42.13 12.67 33.82
N ASN A 761 42.02 12.75 35.14
CA ASN A 761 42.43 11.70 36.07
C ASN A 761 41.39 10.57 36.14
N ASN A 762 41.78 9.44 36.75
CA ASN A 762 40.92 8.28 36.97
C ASN A 762 39.58 8.69 37.66
N PRO A 763 38.41 8.41 37.07
CA PRO A 763 37.12 8.86 37.62
C PRO A 763 36.69 8.13 38.89
N TYR A 764 37.33 7.00 39.24
CA TYR A 764 36.96 6.16 40.38
C TYR A 764 37.79 6.40 41.64
N THR A 765 38.86 7.20 41.58
CA THR A 765 39.70 7.51 42.75
C THR A 765 40.47 8.82 42.61
N SER A 766 40.63 9.54 43.73
CA SER A 766 41.52 10.69 43.86
C SER A 766 42.98 10.33 44.11
N ILE A 767 43.29 9.04 44.35
CA ILE A 767 44.64 8.55 44.68
C ILE A 767 45.46 8.43 43.38
N THR A 768 46.29 9.43 43.08
CA THR A 768 47.16 9.41 41.90
C THR A 768 48.44 8.57 42.13
N PRO A 769 49.13 8.10 41.07
CA PRO A 769 50.36 7.32 41.22
C PRO A 769 51.46 8.06 41.99
N GLU A 770 51.55 9.38 41.79
CA GLU A 770 52.53 10.25 42.45
C GLU A 770 52.23 10.40 43.95
N SER A 771 50.95 10.33 44.33
CA SER A 771 50.52 10.27 45.73
C SER A 771 50.88 8.93 46.38
N ILE A 772 50.81 7.82 45.62
CA ILE A 772 51.25 6.50 46.07
C ILE A 772 52.76 6.50 46.32
N ASP A 773 53.57 6.98 45.36
CA ASP A 773 55.02 7.09 45.54
C ASP A 773 55.39 7.99 46.72
N SER A 774 54.76 9.16 46.85
CA SER A 774 55.05 10.07 47.96
C SER A 774 54.70 9.51 49.35
N LYS A 775 53.76 8.56 49.45
CA LYS A 775 53.48 7.82 50.70
C LYS A 775 54.44 6.65 50.88
N TRP A 776 54.75 5.92 49.82
CA TRP A 776 55.73 4.83 49.84
C TRP A 776 57.11 5.31 50.31
N ASP A 777 57.58 6.44 49.77
CA ASP A 777 58.86 7.04 50.15
C ASP A 777 58.89 7.47 51.62
N LYS A 778 57.76 7.89 52.20
CA LYS A 778 57.64 8.20 53.63
C LYS A 778 57.74 6.96 54.50
N VAL A 779 57.05 5.87 54.13
CA VAL A 779 57.18 4.57 54.82
C VAL A 779 58.63 4.11 54.79
N GLN A 780 59.29 4.16 53.62
CA GLN A 780 60.72 3.83 53.47
C GLN A 780 61.65 4.72 54.30
N GLN A 781 61.32 6.01 54.48
CA GLN A 781 62.09 6.92 55.35
C GLN A 781 61.84 6.67 56.85
N LEU A 782 60.66 6.22 57.26
CA LEU A 782 60.29 5.98 58.66
C LEU A 782 60.85 4.66 59.21
N VAL A 783 60.96 3.62 58.38
CA VAL A 783 61.53 2.31 58.77
C VAL A 783 62.89 2.40 59.48
N PRO A 784 63.94 3.05 58.91
CA PRO A 784 65.24 3.17 59.58
C PRO A 784 65.22 4.09 60.80
N GLN A 785 64.24 4.99 60.91
CA GLN A 785 64.06 5.81 62.13
C GLN A 785 63.45 4.96 63.25
N ARG A 786 62.49 4.09 62.95
CA ARG A 786 61.89 3.14 63.89
C ARG A 786 62.90 2.11 64.38
N ASP A 787 63.70 1.53 63.47
CA ASP A 787 64.83 0.66 63.81
C ASP A 787 65.78 1.33 64.82
N LYS A 788 66.16 2.59 64.55
CA LYS A 788 67.04 3.34 65.43
C LYS A 788 66.42 3.55 66.82
N ALA A 789 65.17 4.01 66.89
CA ALA A 789 64.49 4.29 68.16
C ALA A 789 64.35 3.02 69.03
N LEU A 790 64.03 1.88 68.42
CA LEU A 790 63.94 0.60 69.12
C LEU A 790 65.30 0.11 69.65
N GLN A 791 66.40 0.37 68.93
CA GLN A 791 67.75 0.05 69.38
C GLN A 791 68.25 1.00 70.50
N GLU A 792 67.92 2.29 70.43
CA GLU A 792 68.21 3.25 71.51
C GLU A 792 67.43 2.92 72.80
N GLU A 793 66.21 2.38 72.69
CA GLU A 793 65.45 1.83 73.82
C GLU A 793 66.07 0.53 74.36
N LEU A 794 66.40 -0.43 73.49
CA LEU A 794 67.01 -1.70 73.89
C LEU A 794 68.31 -1.47 74.67
N GLY A 795 69.16 -0.55 74.22
CA GLY A 795 70.37 -0.14 74.93
C GLY A 795 70.08 0.44 76.33
N ARG A 796 69.02 1.24 76.47
CA ARG A 796 68.59 1.76 77.78
C ARG A 796 68.09 0.65 78.70
N GLN A 797 67.25 -0.25 78.21
CA GLN A 797 66.73 -1.37 79.01
C GLN A 797 67.83 -2.37 79.42
N GLN A 798 68.85 -2.57 78.58
CA GLN A 798 70.06 -3.32 78.94
C GLN A 798 70.87 -2.61 80.02
N SER A 799 71.06 -1.29 79.93
CA SER A 799 71.69 -0.49 81.00
C SER A 799 70.91 -0.56 82.31
N ASN A 800 69.58 -0.51 82.25
CA ASN A 800 68.70 -0.58 83.41
C ASN A 800 68.78 -1.96 84.10
N ASP A 801 68.78 -3.06 83.34
CA ASP A 801 68.96 -4.40 83.92
C ASP A 801 70.39 -4.61 84.46
N HIS A 802 71.41 -3.96 83.88
CA HIS A 802 72.77 -3.94 84.44
C HIS A 802 72.83 -3.24 85.80
N LEU A 803 72.25 -2.03 85.94
CA LEU A 803 72.17 -1.30 87.21
C LEU A 803 71.44 -2.12 88.28
N ARG A 804 70.27 -2.70 87.95
CA ARG A 804 69.54 -3.62 88.84
C ARG A 804 70.44 -4.75 89.36
N ARG A 805 71.21 -5.41 88.49
CA ARG A 805 72.17 -6.47 88.89
C ARG A 805 73.33 -5.94 89.72
N GLN A 806 73.88 -4.76 89.40
CA GLN A 806 75.02 -4.18 90.11
C GLN A 806 74.69 -3.91 91.59
N PHE A 807 73.57 -3.21 91.84
CA PHE A 807 73.05 -3.00 93.19
C PHE A 807 72.75 -4.33 93.89
N ALA A 808 72.05 -5.25 93.22
CA ALA A 808 71.67 -6.53 93.82
C ALA A 808 72.89 -7.39 94.24
N ASN A 809 73.94 -7.43 93.42
CA ASN A 809 75.16 -8.16 93.72
C ASN A 809 75.87 -7.63 94.98
N GLN A 810 75.84 -6.31 95.22
CA GLN A 810 76.39 -5.72 96.44
C GLN A 810 75.45 -5.87 97.64
N ALA A 811 74.16 -5.58 97.47
CA ALA A 811 73.13 -5.72 98.49
C ALA A 811 73.06 -7.15 99.07
N ASN A 812 73.14 -8.18 98.22
CA ASN A 812 73.14 -9.60 98.60
C ASN A 812 74.42 -10.03 99.37
N VAL A 813 75.48 -9.22 99.37
CA VAL A 813 76.70 -9.44 100.18
C VAL A 813 76.67 -8.60 101.46
N ILE A 814 76.19 -7.37 101.37
CA ILE A 814 76.16 -6.39 102.47
C ILE A 814 75.12 -6.79 103.53
N GLY A 815 73.92 -7.19 103.14
CA GLY A 815 72.85 -7.59 104.08
C GLY A 815 73.28 -8.72 105.04
N PRO A 816 73.76 -9.86 104.54
CA PRO A 816 74.28 -10.94 105.39
C PRO A 816 75.52 -10.54 106.21
N TRP A 817 76.37 -9.65 105.71
CA TRP A 817 77.53 -9.15 106.46
C TRP A 817 77.09 -8.34 107.70
N ILE A 818 76.10 -7.46 107.55
CA ILE A 818 75.53 -6.68 108.66
C ILE A 818 74.94 -7.61 109.71
N GLN A 819 74.14 -8.60 109.30
CA GLN A 819 73.55 -9.58 110.21
C GLN A 819 74.63 -10.38 110.96
N ASN A 820 75.60 -10.95 110.26
CA ASN A 820 76.68 -11.72 110.89
C ASN A 820 77.45 -10.88 111.93
N LYS A 821 77.75 -9.61 111.63
CA LYS A 821 78.44 -8.72 112.58
C LYS A 821 77.58 -8.38 113.80
N MET A 822 76.27 -8.25 113.63
CA MET A 822 75.32 -8.07 114.73
C MET A 822 75.30 -9.29 115.67
N GLU A 823 75.29 -10.51 115.10
CA GLU A 823 75.37 -11.77 115.83
C GLU A 823 76.75 -12.03 116.47
N GLU A 824 77.84 -11.46 115.94
CA GLU A 824 79.17 -11.50 116.56
C GLU A 824 79.28 -10.57 117.78
N ILE A 825 78.75 -9.34 117.70
CA ILE A 825 78.74 -8.40 118.83
C ILE A 825 77.91 -8.97 119.99
N GLY A 826 76.72 -9.52 119.70
CA GLY A 826 75.83 -10.08 120.72
C GLY A 826 76.42 -11.27 121.50
N ARG A 827 77.41 -11.98 120.94
CA ARG A 827 78.11 -13.08 121.62
C ARG A 827 79.16 -12.62 122.63
N ILE A 828 79.82 -11.48 122.41
CA ILE A 828 80.84 -10.97 123.34
C ILE A 828 80.23 -10.65 124.72
N SER A 829 78.97 -10.21 124.77
CA SER A 829 78.23 -9.97 126.01
C SER A 829 77.88 -11.24 126.80
N ILE A 830 77.98 -12.43 126.19
CA ILE A 830 77.53 -13.71 126.76
C ILE A 830 78.72 -14.63 127.06
N GLU A 831 79.67 -14.75 126.14
CA GLU A 831 80.82 -15.66 126.25
C GLU A 831 82.00 -14.99 126.96
N MET A 832 81.88 -14.77 128.29
CA MET A 832 82.85 -14.04 129.13
C MET A 832 84.18 -14.77 129.41
N ASN A 833 84.94 -15.12 128.37
CA ASN A 833 86.31 -15.62 128.48
C ASN A 833 87.34 -14.51 128.24
N GLY A 834 87.68 -13.74 129.28
CA GLY A 834 88.72 -12.70 129.24
C GLY A 834 88.60 -11.68 130.37
N THR A 835 89.48 -10.69 130.40
CA THR A 835 89.30 -9.49 131.22
C THR A 835 88.30 -8.52 130.55
N LEU A 836 87.77 -7.55 131.29
CA LEU A 836 86.91 -6.51 130.71
C LEU A 836 87.69 -5.68 129.68
N GLU A 837 88.99 -5.52 129.92
CA GLU A 837 89.96 -4.89 129.02
C GLU A 837 90.14 -5.67 127.70
N ASP A 838 90.14 -7.02 127.74
CA ASP A 838 90.16 -7.87 126.52
C ASP A 838 88.84 -7.76 125.73
N GLN A 839 87.70 -7.82 126.43
CA GLN A 839 86.37 -7.70 125.80
C GLN A 839 86.19 -6.32 125.14
N LEU A 840 86.58 -5.25 125.83
CA LEU A 840 86.59 -3.89 125.27
C LEU A 840 87.52 -3.80 124.04
N THR A 841 88.70 -4.43 124.10
CA THR A 841 89.63 -4.49 122.97
C THR A 841 89.02 -5.19 121.75
N HIS A 842 88.30 -6.30 121.94
CA HIS A 842 87.59 -6.98 120.85
C HIS A 842 86.42 -6.16 120.28
N LEU A 843 85.65 -5.45 121.11
CA LEU A 843 84.61 -4.54 120.61
C LEU A 843 85.20 -3.37 119.82
N ARG A 844 86.32 -2.76 120.29
CA ARG A 844 87.04 -1.72 119.53
C ARG A 844 87.61 -2.25 118.20
N GLN A 845 88.02 -3.52 118.12
CA GLN A 845 88.38 -4.17 116.84
C GLN A 845 87.18 -4.34 115.90
N TYR A 846 85.99 -4.67 116.41
CA TYR A 846 84.77 -4.75 115.60
C TYR A 846 84.27 -3.38 115.17
N GLU A 847 84.38 -2.35 116.02
CA GLU A 847 84.10 -0.94 115.68
C GLU A 847 84.98 -0.48 114.51
N GLN A 848 86.29 -0.72 114.60
CA GLN A 848 87.23 -0.46 113.51
C GLN A 848 86.86 -1.25 112.22
N SER A 849 86.49 -2.53 112.35
CA SER A 849 86.04 -3.34 111.21
C SER A 849 84.74 -2.85 110.57
N ILE A 850 83.88 -2.14 111.30
CA ILE A 850 82.66 -1.51 110.77
C ILE A 850 83.01 -0.18 110.08
N ILE A 851 83.88 0.63 110.68
CA ILE A 851 84.39 1.87 110.08
C ILE A 851 85.08 1.58 108.74
N GLU A 852 85.90 0.53 108.66
CA GLU A 852 86.57 0.11 107.42
C GLU A 852 85.62 -0.43 106.34
N TYR A 853 84.44 -0.91 106.71
CA TYR A 853 83.44 -1.43 105.76
C TYR A 853 82.50 -0.33 105.22
N LYS A 854 82.39 0.82 105.91
CA LYS A 854 81.54 1.97 105.56
C LYS A 854 81.59 2.38 104.07
N PRO A 855 82.76 2.44 103.38
CA PRO A 855 82.82 2.85 101.97
C PRO A 855 82.01 1.95 101.01
N LYS A 856 81.72 0.70 101.38
CA LYS A 856 80.86 -0.20 100.57
C LYS A 856 79.37 0.14 100.70
N ILE A 857 78.96 0.68 101.84
CA ILE A 857 77.60 1.22 102.03
C ILE A 857 77.43 2.47 101.17
N ASP A 858 78.45 3.33 101.16
CA ASP A 858 78.47 4.56 100.34
C ASP A 858 78.50 4.25 98.84
N GLN A 859 79.20 3.19 98.42
CA GLN A 859 79.14 2.69 97.05
C GLN A 859 77.74 2.16 96.69
N LEU A 860 77.10 1.39 97.58
CA LEU A 860 75.75 0.87 97.36
C LEU A 860 74.69 1.99 97.30
N GLU A 861 74.84 3.04 98.11
CA GLU A 861 74.00 4.24 98.08
C GLU A 861 74.15 4.99 96.75
N GLY A 862 75.37 5.11 96.23
CA GLY A 862 75.62 5.66 94.88
C GLY A 862 75.00 4.83 93.75
N ASP A 863 75.12 3.50 93.82
CA ASP A 863 74.47 2.59 92.87
C ASP A 863 72.94 2.65 92.95
N TYR A 864 72.39 2.89 94.14
CA TYR A 864 70.95 3.11 94.35
C TYR A 864 70.50 4.46 93.78
N GLN A 865 71.29 5.53 93.92
CA GLN A 865 71.03 6.82 93.29
C GLN A 865 70.97 6.70 91.76
N LEU A 866 71.92 5.98 91.13
CA LEU A 866 71.90 5.75 89.68
C LEU A 866 70.65 4.97 89.21
N ILE A 867 70.15 4.03 90.02
CA ILE A 867 68.89 3.33 89.78
C ILE A 867 67.69 4.30 89.83
N GLN A 868 67.65 5.21 90.81
CA GLN A 868 66.58 6.21 90.92
C GLN A 868 66.62 7.25 89.80
N GLU A 869 67.82 7.73 89.42
CA GLU A 869 68.00 8.67 88.29
C GLU A 869 67.62 8.03 86.94
N ALA A 870 67.79 6.71 86.80
CA ALA A 870 67.29 5.93 85.67
C ALA A 870 65.78 5.60 85.73
N LEU A 871 65.05 6.11 86.74
CA LEU A 871 63.63 5.89 87.00
C LEU A 871 63.25 4.41 87.21
N ILE A 872 64.17 3.62 87.78
CA ILE A 872 63.97 2.20 88.08
C ILE A 872 63.52 2.06 89.55
N PHE A 873 62.37 1.40 89.76
CA PHE A 873 61.79 1.21 91.10
C PHE A 873 61.65 -0.28 91.49
N ASP A 874 61.92 -1.21 90.58
CA ASP A 874 61.91 -2.65 90.79
C ASP A 874 63.32 -3.25 90.74
N ASN A 875 63.56 -4.29 91.53
CA ASN A 875 64.77 -5.11 91.38
C ASN A 875 64.51 -6.59 91.67
N LYS A 876 64.30 -7.37 90.62
CA LYS A 876 64.08 -8.84 90.67
C LYS A 876 65.29 -9.67 91.13
N TYR A 877 66.47 -9.06 91.34
CA TYR A 877 67.72 -9.77 91.64
C TYR A 877 68.13 -9.77 93.12
N THR A 878 67.39 -9.07 93.99
CA THR A 878 67.61 -9.07 95.45
C THR A 878 66.30 -8.89 96.20
N ALA A 879 66.22 -9.43 97.42
CA ALA A 879 65.14 -9.13 98.36
C ALA A 879 65.45 -7.92 99.26
N TYR A 880 66.71 -7.46 99.29
CA TYR A 880 67.13 -6.30 100.07
C TYR A 880 66.83 -5.01 99.31
N THR A 881 66.01 -4.14 99.89
CA THR A 881 65.92 -2.73 99.46
C THR A 881 67.00 -1.91 100.18
N MET A 882 67.35 -0.73 99.65
CA MET A 882 68.35 0.11 100.31
C MET A 882 67.94 0.49 101.74
N GLU A 883 66.64 0.69 101.98
CA GLU A 883 66.10 1.02 103.30
C GLU A 883 66.35 -0.08 104.35
N HIS A 884 66.18 -1.37 103.99
CA HIS A 884 66.52 -2.48 104.89
C HIS A 884 68.01 -2.46 105.29
N LEU A 885 68.88 -2.04 104.37
CA LEU A 885 70.33 -2.03 104.57
C LEU A 885 70.80 -0.80 105.36
N ARG A 886 70.18 0.38 105.15
CA ARG A 886 70.39 1.57 105.99
C ARG A 886 70.01 1.30 107.45
N VAL A 887 68.78 0.83 107.69
CA VAL A 887 68.29 0.53 109.05
C VAL A 887 69.14 -0.54 109.73
N GLY A 888 69.52 -1.60 109.00
CA GLY A 888 70.43 -2.62 109.53
C GLY A 888 71.81 -2.07 109.91
N TRP A 889 72.38 -1.18 109.08
CA TRP A 889 73.68 -0.54 109.32
C TRP A 889 73.66 0.44 110.51
N GLU A 890 72.62 1.27 110.60
CA GLU A 890 72.43 2.21 111.73
C GLU A 890 72.17 1.47 113.05
N GLN A 891 71.41 0.37 112.99
CA GLN A 891 71.18 -0.48 114.16
C GLN A 891 72.46 -1.21 114.60
N LEU A 892 73.34 -1.62 113.66
CA LEU A 892 74.65 -2.19 113.97
C LEU A 892 75.57 -1.18 114.68
N LEU A 893 75.67 0.06 114.16
CA LEU A 893 76.45 1.14 114.77
C LEU A 893 75.96 1.51 116.18
N THR A 894 74.65 1.64 116.37
CA THR A 894 74.08 1.99 117.68
C THR A 894 74.14 0.84 118.70
N THR A 895 74.23 -0.41 118.24
CA THR A 895 74.43 -1.58 119.11
C THR A 895 75.86 -1.60 119.65
N ILE A 896 76.87 -1.53 118.76
CA ILE A 896 78.27 -1.65 119.20
C ILE A 896 78.71 -0.49 120.10
N ALA A 897 78.28 0.74 119.81
CA ALA A 897 78.56 1.90 120.65
C ALA A 897 77.96 1.77 122.07
N ARG A 898 76.80 1.12 122.20
CA ARG A 898 76.15 0.87 123.49
C ARG A 898 76.93 -0.17 124.30
N THR A 899 77.26 -1.32 123.70
CA THR A 899 77.98 -2.41 124.38
C THR A 899 79.40 -2.01 124.78
N ILE A 900 80.07 -1.17 124.00
CA ILE A 900 81.34 -0.53 124.39
C ILE A 900 81.17 0.29 125.67
N ASN A 901 80.21 1.22 125.68
CA ASN A 901 79.93 2.06 126.85
C ASN A 901 79.49 1.25 128.08
N GLU A 902 78.73 0.17 127.89
CA GLU A 902 78.32 -0.75 128.95
C GLU A 902 79.53 -1.43 129.63
N ILE A 903 80.58 -1.79 128.89
CA ILE A 903 81.82 -2.35 129.45
C ILE A 903 82.70 -1.25 130.07
N GLU A 904 82.81 -0.07 129.44
CA GLU A 904 83.62 1.05 129.96
C GLU A 904 83.12 1.53 131.34
N ASN A 905 81.80 1.56 131.57
CA ASN A 905 81.24 1.89 132.89
C ASN A 905 81.53 0.81 133.96
N GLN A 906 81.59 -0.47 133.58
CA GLN A 906 81.92 -1.56 134.52
C GLN A 906 83.38 -1.48 135.01
N ILE A 907 84.30 -1.04 134.15
CA ILE A 907 85.71 -0.82 134.51
C ILE A 907 85.83 0.33 135.51
N LEU A 908 85.14 1.46 135.25
CA LEU A 908 85.15 2.65 136.13
C LEU A 908 84.71 2.33 137.57
N THR A 909 83.65 1.53 137.76
CA THR A 909 83.15 1.15 139.10
C THR A 909 84.17 0.36 139.91
N ARG A 910 84.83 -0.64 139.29
CA ARG A 910 85.85 -1.47 139.95
C ARG A 910 86.95 -0.60 140.54
N ASP A 911 87.47 0.31 139.70
CA ASP A 911 88.65 1.11 140.02
C ASP A 911 88.32 2.21 141.04
N ALA A 912 87.14 2.85 140.94
CA ALA A 912 86.72 3.92 141.84
C ALA A 912 86.48 3.46 143.29
N LYS A 913 86.14 2.18 143.51
CA LYS A 913 85.85 1.61 144.84
C LYS A 913 86.98 0.77 145.44
N GLY A 914 88.11 0.66 144.73
CA GLY A 914 89.27 -0.10 145.21
C GLY A 914 89.02 -1.62 145.39
N ILE A 915 88.01 -2.16 144.70
CA ILE A 915 87.63 -3.57 144.81
C ILE A 915 88.67 -4.41 144.05
N SER A 916 89.27 -5.40 144.70
CA SER A 916 90.24 -6.27 144.05
C SER A 916 89.59 -7.11 142.94
N GLN A 917 90.36 -7.47 141.90
CA GLN A 917 89.87 -8.33 140.80
C GLN A 917 89.29 -9.65 141.32
N GLU A 918 89.89 -10.25 142.34
CA GLU A 918 89.42 -11.50 142.94
C GLU A 918 88.07 -11.31 143.65
N GLN A 919 87.89 -10.25 144.46
CA GLN A 919 86.60 -9.94 145.10
C GLN A 919 85.52 -9.54 144.09
N LEU A 920 85.86 -8.78 143.04
CA LEU A 920 84.92 -8.45 141.98
C LEU A 920 84.48 -9.73 141.24
N HIS A 921 85.41 -10.67 141.02
CA HIS A 921 85.12 -11.96 140.41
C HIS A 921 84.27 -12.85 141.34
N GLU A 922 84.49 -12.85 142.66
CA GLU A 922 83.62 -13.53 143.63
C GLU A 922 82.20 -12.94 143.62
N TYR A 923 82.05 -11.61 143.76
CA TYR A 923 80.74 -10.96 143.70
C TYR A 923 80.02 -11.23 142.37
N ARG A 924 80.74 -11.28 141.25
CA ARG A 924 80.17 -11.56 139.93
C ARG A 924 79.87 -13.05 139.73
N ALA A 925 80.66 -13.96 140.28
CA ALA A 925 80.37 -15.39 140.30
C ALA A 925 79.13 -15.69 141.18
N SER A 926 78.97 -14.99 142.31
CA SER A 926 77.73 -15.05 143.09
C SER A 926 76.54 -14.51 142.30
N PHE A 927 76.65 -13.33 141.69
CA PHE A 927 75.58 -12.73 140.88
C PHE A 927 75.16 -13.66 139.73
N ASN A 928 76.10 -14.11 138.90
CA ASN A 928 75.87 -15.01 137.77
C ASN A 928 75.46 -16.44 138.18
N HIS A 929 75.58 -16.83 139.46
CA HIS A 929 75.02 -18.09 139.95
C HIS A 929 73.51 -18.02 140.22
N PHE A 930 73.01 -16.82 140.53
CA PHE A 930 71.60 -16.57 140.78
C PHE A 930 70.86 -16.01 139.55
N ASP A 931 71.53 -15.23 138.68
CA ASP A 931 71.04 -14.81 137.35
C ASP A 931 71.01 -16.03 136.42
N LYS A 932 69.85 -16.67 136.31
CA LYS A 932 69.67 -17.92 135.55
C LYS A 932 69.21 -17.71 134.12
N ASP A 933 68.54 -16.59 133.83
CA ASP A 933 68.11 -16.26 132.45
C ASP A 933 69.18 -15.49 131.66
N HIS A 934 70.30 -15.13 132.32
CA HIS A 934 71.44 -14.41 131.78
C HIS A 934 71.05 -13.00 131.29
N SER A 935 70.09 -12.38 131.98
CA SER A 935 69.58 -11.04 131.66
C SER A 935 70.51 -9.90 132.14
N GLY A 936 71.50 -10.20 132.99
CA GLY A 936 72.43 -9.21 133.56
C GLY A 936 71.86 -8.44 134.77
N VAL A 937 70.69 -8.84 135.26
CA VAL A 937 69.99 -8.25 136.40
C VAL A 937 69.40 -9.37 137.28
N LEU A 938 69.48 -9.25 138.62
CA LEU A 938 68.83 -10.19 139.53
C LEU A 938 67.41 -9.73 139.84
N ALA A 939 66.42 -10.62 139.70
CA ALA A 939 65.09 -10.35 140.24
C ALA A 939 65.12 -10.26 141.77
N ALA A 940 64.17 -9.53 142.38
CA ALA A 940 64.15 -9.31 143.83
C ALA A 940 64.24 -10.61 144.67
N GLU A 941 63.60 -11.71 144.26
CA GLU A 941 63.68 -13.01 144.97
C GLU A 941 65.06 -13.69 144.82
N GLU A 942 65.74 -13.50 143.68
CA GLU A 942 67.08 -14.05 143.43
C GLU A 942 68.13 -13.27 144.22
N PHE A 943 67.98 -11.95 144.31
CA PHE A 943 68.76 -11.11 145.20
C PHE A 943 68.50 -11.44 146.68
N LYS A 944 67.25 -11.71 147.08
CA LYS A 944 66.91 -12.18 148.45
C LYS A 944 67.62 -13.49 148.78
N ALA A 945 67.63 -14.46 147.85
CA ALA A 945 68.38 -15.71 148.00
C ALA A 945 69.91 -15.47 148.08
N CYS A 946 70.44 -14.52 147.31
CA CYS A 946 71.86 -14.15 147.32
C CYS A 946 72.29 -13.58 148.69
N LEU A 947 71.51 -12.64 149.27
CA LEU A 947 71.82 -12.07 150.60
C LEU A 947 71.78 -13.10 151.72
N ILE A 948 70.82 -14.03 151.70
CA ILE A 948 70.77 -15.15 152.66
C ILE A 948 72.01 -16.03 152.51
N SER A 949 72.46 -16.30 151.27
CA SER A 949 73.68 -17.07 151.00
C SER A 949 74.97 -16.35 151.41
N LEU A 950 74.93 -15.03 151.66
CA LEU A 950 76.04 -14.21 152.14
C LEU A 950 76.03 -14.04 153.68
N GLY A 951 75.01 -14.55 154.38
CA GLY A 951 75.00 -14.69 155.85
C GLY A 951 74.10 -13.70 156.63
N TYR A 952 73.21 -12.97 155.97
CA TYR A 952 72.22 -12.12 156.63
C TYR A 952 70.98 -12.94 157.04
N ASP A 953 70.58 -12.88 158.32
CA ASP A 953 69.64 -13.83 158.95
C ASP A 953 68.42 -13.12 159.59
N VAL A 954 67.20 -13.68 159.44
CA VAL A 954 65.93 -12.94 159.59
C VAL A 954 64.74 -13.80 160.09
N GLU A 955 64.63 -14.17 161.39
CA GLU A 955 63.32 -14.49 162.04
C GLU A 955 63.26 -14.73 163.60
N ASN A 956 62.07 -14.47 164.18
CA ASN A 956 61.35 -15.16 165.31
C ASN A 956 61.70 -15.00 166.83
N ASP A 957 60.66 -14.76 167.68
CA ASP A 957 60.14 -15.69 168.75
C ASP A 957 58.73 -15.27 169.32
N LYS A 958 58.13 -16.02 170.27
CA LYS A 958 56.65 -16.17 170.51
C LYS A 958 56.14 -16.07 171.97
N GLN A 959 54.82 -15.85 172.21
CA GLN A 959 53.86 -16.81 172.86
C GLN A 959 52.52 -16.29 173.50
N LYS A 960 51.51 -17.19 173.49
CA LYS A 960 50.42 -17.49 174.49
C LYS A 960 49.02 -16.79 174.48
N ARG A 961 48.00 -17.63 174.15
CA ARG A 961 46.69 -17.86 174.87
C ARG A 961 45.62 -16.74 174.85
N THR A 962 44.29 -16.99 174.91
CA THR A 962 43.41 -18.20 174.80
C THR A 962 41.96 -17.76 174.58
N GLY A 963 41.16 -18.50 173.79
CA GLY A 963 39.69 -18.57 173.97
C GLY A 963 38.80 -18.30 172.75
N MET A 964 38.31 -19.39 172.15
CA MET A 964 36.96 -19.56 171.55
C MET A 964 36.34 -18.41 170.71
N MET A 965 36.51 -18.50 169.38
CA MET A 965 35.49 -18.09 168.39
C MET A 965 35.57 -19.04 167.18
N ASP A 966 34.50 -19.11 166.37
CA ASP A 966 34.31 -20.18 165.37
C ASP A 966 35.03 -19.94 164.02
N SER A 967 35.12 -20.98 163.19
CA SER A 967 36.20 -21.15 162.21
C SER A 967 36.18 -20.22 160.98
N ASP A 968 35.04 -19.63 160.62
CA ASP A 968 34.94 -18.83 159.39
C ASP A 968 35.37 -17.37 159.59
N ASP A 969 35.07 -16.74 160.74
CA ASP A 969 35.50 -15.37 161.04
C ASP A 969 37.02 -15.27 161.26
N PHE A 970 37.67 -16.34 161.73
CA PHE A 970 39.13 -16.37 161.92
C PHE A 970 39.89 -16.24 160.57
N ARG A 971 39.27 -16.70 159.47
CA ARG A 971 39.83 -16.55 158.11
C ARG A 971 39.64 -15.14 157.55
N ALA A 972 38.64 -14.39 158.02
CA ALA A 972 38.48 -12.98 157.68
C ALA A 972 39.50 -12.09 158.43
N LEU A 973 39.77 -12.39 159.70
CA LEU A 973 40.71 -11.60 160.52
C LEU A 973 42.19 -11.77 160.10
N LEU A 974 42.57 -12.96 159.64
CA LEU A 974 43.92 -13.26 159.12
C LEU A 974 44.27 -12.50 157.81
N ILE A 975 43.31 -11.80 157.20
CA ILE A 975 43.52 -11.01 155.97
C ILE A 975 43.67 -9.50 156.31
N SER A 976 43.33 -9.06 157.53
CA SER A 976 43.22 -7.61 157.84
C SER A 976 44.35 -7.00 158.69
N THR A 977 45.15 -7.78 159.42
CA THR A 977 46.24 -7.24 160.27
C THR A 977 47.35 -8.26 160.55
N GLY A 978 48.61 -7.89 160.33
CA GLY A 978 49.77 -8.58 160.92
C GLY A 978 51.00 -8.73 160.02
N ASN A 979 51.76 -7.66 159.80
CA ASN A 979 53.04 -7.70 159.08
C ASN A 979 54.01 -8.72 159.71
N SER A 980 54.64 -9.56 158.90
CA SER A 980 55.86 -10.30 159.27
C SER A 980 57.01 -9.29 159.44
N LEU A 981 57.52 -9.12 160.67
CA LEU A 981 58.62 -8.18 160.99
C LEU A 981 60.02 -8.64 160.50
N GLY A 982 60.08 -9.31 159.35
CA GLY A 982 61.31 -9.65 158.64
C GLY A 982 61.43 -8.95 157.28
N ASP A 983 60.36 -8.93 156.49
CA ASP A 983 60.38 -8.34 155.14
C ASP A 983 60.60 -6.82 155.13
N ALA A 984 60.35 -6.12 156.24
CA ALA A 984 60.63 -4.69 156.38
C ALA A 984 62.15 -4.36 156.32
N GLU A 985 63.01 -5.30 156.70
CA GLU A 985 64.47 -5.18 156.58
C GLU A 985 64.87 -5.28 155.10
N PHE A 986 64.40 -6.33 154.42
CA PHE A 986 64.67 -6.59 153.01
C PHE A 986 64.07 -5.52 152.09
N ALA A 987 62.87 -5.00 152.38
CA ALA A 987 62.26 -3.91 151.63
C ALA A 987 63.06 -2.60 151.76
N ARG A 988 63.63 -2.32 152.94
CA ARG A 988 64.52 -1.17 153.15
C ARG A 988 65.82 -1.32 152.36
N ILE A 989 66.41 -2.52 152.37
CA ILE A 989 67.58 -2.86 151.55
C ILE A 989 67.25 -2.66 150.06
N MET A 990 66.17 -3.25 149.54
CA MET A 990 65.76 -3.08 148.14
C MET A 990 65.54 -1.61 147.75
N GLY A 991 65.01 -0.76 148.64
CA GLY A 991 64.90 0.69 148.39
C GLY A 991 66.25 1.41 148.23
N ILE A 992 67.35 0.84 148.74
CA ILE A 992 68.71 1.35 148.58
C ILE A 992 69.38 0.79 147.31
N VAL A 993 69.09 -0.47 146.93
CA VAL A 993 69.71 -1.13 145.76
C VAL A 993 68.94 -0.89 144.45
N ASP A 994 67.64 -0.59 144.53
CA ASP A 994 66.77 -0.27 143.40
C ASP A 994 65.90 0.96 143.74
N PRO A 995 66.50 2.15 143.88
CA PRO A 995 65.76 3.38 144.19
C PRO A 995 64.78 3.80 143.06
N ASN A 996 64.90 3.17 141.88
CA ASN A 996 63.98 3.35 140.75
C ASN A 996 62.76 2.40 140.83
N ASN A 997 62.74 1.46 141.78
CA ASN A 997 61.69 0.47 142.01
C ASN A 997 61.33 -0.33 140.74
N SER A 998 62.37 -0.72 140.00
CA SER A 998 62.31 -1.51 138.76
C SER A 998 62.03 -3.00 138.98
N GLY A 999 62.25 -3.50 140.20
CA GLY A 999 62.15 -4.91 140.58
C GLY A 999 63.39 -5.75 140.24
N ALA A 1000 64.41 -5.14 139.65
CA ALA A 1000 65.58 -5.80 139.08
C ALA A 1000 66.89 -5.13 139.53
N VAL A 1001 67.67 -5.85 140.35
CA VAL A 1001 68.95 -5.37 140.87
C VAL A 1001 70.04 -5.57 139.82
N THR A 1002 70.52 -4.46 139.24
CA THR A 1002 71.68 -4.49 138.35
C THR A 1002 72.96 -4.91 139.10
N PHE A 1003 73.90 -5.56 138.41
CA PHE A 1003 75.21 -5.89 139.02
C PHE A 1003 75.95 -4.67 139.59
N GLN A 1004 75.78 -3.51 138.96
CA GLN A 1004 76.28 -2.24 139.48
C GLN A 1004 75.72 -1.91 140.87
N ALA A 1005 74.40 -1.98 141.02
CA ALA A 1005 73.76 -1.63 142.28
C ALA A 1005 74.03 -2.67 143.38
N PHE A 1006 74.13 -3.95 143.00
CA PHE A 1006 74.57 -5.04 143.89
C PHE A 1006 75.93 -4.75 144.53
N ILE A 1007 76.94 -4.37 143.73
CA ILE A 1007 78.26 -3.93 144.20
C ILE A 1007 78.14 -2.69 145.11
N ASP A 1008 77.27 -1.74 144.75
CA ASP A 1008 77.07 -0.52 145.51
C ASP A 1008 76.52 -0.75 146.92
N PHE A 1009 75.56 -1.67 147.08
CA PHE A 1009 75.04 -2.06 148.40
C PHE A 1009 76.13 -2.75 149.25
N MET A 1010 76.79 -3.78 148.72
CA MET A 1010 77.83 -4.53 149.45
C MET A 1010 79.01 -3.63 149.90
N SER A 1011 79.25 -2.52 149.21
CA SER A 1011 80.31 -1.56 149.55
C SER A 1011 80.00 -0.60 150.71
N ARG A 1012 78.75 -0.52 151.21
CA ARG A 1012 78.31 0.56 152.12
C ARG A 1012 78.26 0.24 153.61
N GLU A 1013 78.08 -1.02 154.03
CA GLU A 1013 77.87 -1.34 155.46
C GLU A 1013 79.14 -1.31 156.35
N THR A 1014 80.32 -1.01 155.81
CA THR A 1014 81.61 -1.24 156.51
C THR A 1014 82.31 0.02 157.06
N THR A 1015 81.64 1.18 157.12
CA THR A 1015 82.24 2.46 157.56
C THR A 1015 81.30 3.36 158.39
N ASP A 1016 81.74 3.78 159.58
CA ASP A 1016 81.04 4.72 160.48
C ASP A 1016 81.16 6.22 160.07
N THR A 1017 80.21 7.05 160.51
CA THR A 1017 80.19 8.53 160.31
C THR A 1017 79.59 9.31 161.50
N ASP A 1018 80.08 10.54 161.75
CA ASP A 1018 79.69 11.40 162.90
C ASP A 1018 78.30 12.07 162.79
N THR A 1019 77.76 12.54 163.93
CA THR A 1019 76.34 12.95 164.08
C THR A 1019 76.10 14.39 164.58
N ALA A 1020 74.90 14.91 164.29
CA ALA A 1020 74.47 16.31 164.48
C ALA A 1020 74.73 16.92 165.88
N ASP A 1021 74.44 16.16 166.95
CA ASP A 1021 74.51 16.69 168.33
C ASP A 1021 75.95 17.06 168.75
N GLN A 1022 76.96 16.40 168.19
CA GLN A 1022 78.36 16.73 168.44
C GLN A 1022 78.73 18.11 167.87
N VAL A 1023 78.12 18.47 166.72
CA VAL A 1023 78.30 19.78 166.06
C VAL A 1023 77.58 20.88 166.85
N ILE A 1024 76.35 20.62 167.34
CA ILE A 1024 75.62 21.54 168.23
C ILE A 1024 76.43 21.83 169.51
N ALA A 1025 76.98 20.80 170.14
CA ALA A 1025 77.81 20.94 171.33
C ALA A 1025 79.06 21.80 171.07
N SER A 1026 79.69 21.64 169.91
CA SER A 1026 80.86 22.41 169.48
C SER A 1026 80.55 23.91 169.31
N PHE A 1027 79.44 24.25 168.64
CA PHE A 1027 78.99 25.65 168.53
C PHE A 1027 78.58 26.27 169.86
N LYS A 1028 78.07 25.48 170.82
CA LYS A 1028 77.72 25.99 172.16
C LYS A 1028 78.93 26.43 172.98
N ILE A 1029 80.07 25.77 172.79
CA ILE A 1029 81.36 26.18 173.37
C ILE A 1029 81.83 27.50 172.72
N LEU A 1030 81.77 27.59 171.39
CA LEU A 1030 82.12 28.81 170.62
C LEU A 1030 81.26 30.02 171.00
N ALA A 1031 79.98 29.80 171.35
CA ALA A 1031 79.06 30.84 171.81
C ALA A 1031 79.31 31.31 173.26
N GLY A 1032 80.16 30.63 174.04
CA GLY A 1032 80.40 30.93 175.45
C GLY A 1032 79.17 30.70 176.33
N ASP A 1033 78.57 29.51 176.22
CA ASP A 1033 77.33 29.06 176.90
C ASP A 1033 76.06 29.89 176.60
N LYS A 1034 76.14 30.90 175.73
CA LYS A 1034 74.98 31.62 175.18
C LYS A 1034 74.21 30.71 174.21
N ASN A 1035 72.87 30.76 174.24
CA ASN A 1035 72.02 30.08 173.27
C ASN A 1035 71.94 30.81 171.91
N TYR A 1036 72.89 31.71 171.64
CA TYR A 1036 73.09 32.43 170.39
C TYR A 1036 74.57 32.73 170.21
N ILE A 1037 75.03 32.85 168.97
CA ILE A 1037 76.37 33.30 168.61
C ILE A 1037 76.28 34.53 167.72
N THR A 1038 77.20 35.48 167.82
CA THR A 1038 77.20 36.66 166.93
C THR A 1038 78.04 36.44 165.68
N ALA A 1039 77.73 37.16 164.60
CA ALA A 1039 78.54 37.13 163.37
C ALA A 1039 80.03 37.47 163.63
N GLU A 1040 80.30 38.36 164.58
CA GLU A 1040 81.66 38.74 164.96
C GLU A 1040 82.39 37.67 165.79
N GLU A 1041 81.66 36.85 166.56
CA GLU A 1041 82.22 35.66 167.23
C GLU A 1041 82.55 34.56 166.21
N LEU A 1042 81.65 34.29 165.25
CA LEU A 1042 81.92 33.35 164.15
C LEU A 1042 83.14 33.76 163.32
N ARG A 1043 83.26 35.03 162.92
CA ARG A 1043 84.41 35.57 162.17
C ARG A 1043 85.73 35.56 162.94
N ARG A 1044 85.70 35.48 164.28
CA ARG A 1044 86.90 35.46 165.11
C ARG A 1044 87.44 34.05 165.34
N GLU A 1045 86.55 33.07 165.52
CA GLU A 1045 86.91 31.70 165.92
C GLU A 1045 86.93 30.69 164.75
N LEU A 1046 86.32 31.00 163.60
CA LEU A 1046 86.30 30.14 162.40
C LEU A 1046 87.07 30.75 161.21
N PRO A 1047 87.56 29.92 160.26
CA PRO A 1047 88.10 30.40 158.99
C PRO A 1047 87.11 31.31 158.24
N PRO A 1048 87.55 32.36 157.51
CA PRO A 1048 86.65 33.40 157.00
C PRO A 1048 85.56 32.88 156.05
N ASP A 1049 85.89 31.90 155.22
CA ASP A 1049 84.99 31.22 154.30
C ASP A 1049 83.90 30.42 155.03
N GLN A 1050 84.27 29.71 156.10
CA GLN A 1050 83.33 28.96 156.94
C GLN A 1050 82.49 29.90 157.81
N ALA A 1051 83.08 31.00 158.30
CA ALA A 1051 82.37 32.01 159.07
C ALA A 1051 81.27 32.69 158.25
N GLU A 1052 81.57 33.18 157.04
CA GLU A 1052 80.56 33.77 156.16
C GLU A 1052 79.51 32.74 155.70
N TYR A 1053 79.90 31.48 155.46
CA TYR A 1053 78.94 30.41 155.14
C TYR A 1053 77.94 30.14 156.29
N CYS A 1054 78.43 30.10 157.53
CA CYS A 1054 77.56 30.00 158.72
C CYS A 1054 76.67 31.23 158.87
N ILE A 1055 77.23 32.45 158.75
CA ILE A 1055 76.48 33.71 158.87
C ILE A 1055 75.38 33.82 157.79
N ALA A 1056 75.62 33.31 156.58
CA ALA A 1056 74.67 33.33 155.48
C ALA A 1056 73.53 32.29 155.59
N ARG A 1057 73.65 31.28 156.47
CA ARG A 1057 72.66 30.19 156.63
C ARG A 1057 72.08 30.03 158.05
N MET A 1058 72.71 30.57 159.08
CA MET A 1058 72.12 30.62 160.44
C MET A 1058 71.00 31.66 160.51
N ALA A 1059 69.90 31.31 161.17
CA ALA A 1059 68.78 32.23 161.34
C ALA A 1059 69.05 33.28 162.44
N PRO A 1060 68.49 34.51 162.37
CA PRO A 1060 68.66 35.50 163.43
C PRO A 1060 67.92 35.09 164.72
N TYR A 1061 68.64 35.10 165.84
CA TYR A 1061 68.11 34.64 167.13
C TYR A 1061 67.11 35.65 167.71
N SER A 1062 65.90 35.18 168.05
CA SER A 1062 64.75 36.02 168.43
C SER A 1062 64.30 35.85 169.89
N GLY A 1063 65.18 35.35 170.78
CA GLY A 1063 64.87 35.19 172.21
C GLY A 1063 64.79 36.51 172.99
N PRO A 1064 64.31 36.50 174.25
CA PRO A 1064 64.16 37.71 175.06
C PRO A 1064 65.50 38.41 175.38
N ASP A 1065 66.61 37.68 175.33
CA ASP A 1065 67.98 38.17 175.57
C ASP A 1065 68.71 38.57 174.27
N ALA A 1066 68.00 38.69 173.14
CA ALA A 1066 68.59 38.91 171.83
C ALA A 1066 69.25 40.30 171.70
N VAL A 1067 70.56 40.31 171.49
CA VAL A 1067 71.33 41.49 171.08
C VAL A 1067 71.35 41.64 169.55
N PRO A 1068 71.48 42.88 169.01
CA PRO A 1068 71.57 43.08 167.56
C PRO A 1068 72.72 42.30 166.93
N GLY A 1069 72.42 41.43 165.96
CA GLY A 1069 73.41 40.57 165.28
C GLY A 1069 73.61 39.17 165.88
N ALA A 1070 72.72 38.73 166.78
CA ALA A 1070 72.67 37.35 167.28
C ALA A 1070 72.11 36.35 166.24
N LEU A 1071 72.72 35.18 166.14
CA LEU A 1071 72.39 34.08 165.23
C LEU A 1071 72.16 32.78 166.03
N ASP A 1072 71.26 31.93 165.51
CA ASP A 1072 70.98 30.60 166.03
C ASP A 1072 71.79 29.53 165.28
N TYR A 1073 72.70 28.88 166.01
CA TYR A 1073 73.52 27.77 165.52
C TYR A 1073 72.86 26.40 165.73
N MET A 1074 71.83 26.30 166.57
CA MET A 1074 71.16 25.03 166.89
C MET A 1074 70.31 24.57 165.70
N SER A 1075 69.41 25.42 165.19
CA SER A 1075 68.61 25.11 164.00
C SER A 1075 69.46 24.84 162.75
N PHE A 1076 70.55 25.59 162.55
CA PHE A 1076 71.49 25.37 161.44
C PHE A 1076 72.17 23.99 161.51
N SER A 1077 72.62 23.56 162.68
CA SER A 1077 73.30 22.27 162.85
C SER A 1077 72.34 21.10 162.65
N THR A 1078 71.10 21.19 163.14
CA THR A 1078 70.05 20.21 162.84
C THR A 1078 69.71 20.17 161.35
N ALA A 1079 69.71 21.32 160.64
CA ALA A 1079 69.44 21.38 159.20
C ALA A 1079 70.60 20.88 158.31
N LEU A 1080 71.80 20.60 158.87
CA LEU A 1080 72.95 20.08 158.12
C LEU A 1080 73.03 18.54 158.12
N TYR A 1081 72.40 17.90 159.11
CA TYR A 1081 72.49 16.45 159.38
C TYR A 1081 71.12 15.79 159.62
N GLY A 1082 70.05 16.55 159.77
CA GLY A 1082 68.69 16.03 159.91
C GLY A 1082 68.10 15.64 158.56
N GLU A 1083 67.53 14.43 158.51
CA GLU A 1083 66.81 13.92 157.34
C GLU A 1083 65.70 14.91 156.95
N SER A 1084 65.86 15.51 155.76
CA SER A 1084 64.92 16.48 155.21
C SER A 1084 64.03 15.76 154.21
N ASP A 1085 62.87 15.27 154.67
CA ASP A 1085 61.86 14.61 153.84
C ASP A 1085 61.54 15.44 152.58
N LEU A 1086 61.86 14.89 151.40
CA LEU A 1086 61.61 15.51 150.08
C LEU A 1086 61.46 14.45 148.98
#